data_AF-A0A183UPD8-F1
#
_entry.id   AF-A0A183UPD8-F1
#
_cell.length_a   1.000
_cell.length_b   1.000
_cell.length_c   1.000
_cell.angle_alpha   90.00
_cell.angle_beta   90.00
_cell.angle_gamma   90.00
#
_symmetry.space_group_name_H-M   'P 1'
#
loop_
_entity.id
_entity.type
_entity.pdbx_description
1 polymer ?
#
loop_
_entity_poly.entity_id
_entity_poly.type
_entity_poly.pdbx_seq_one_letter_code
_entity_poly.pdbx_strand_id
1 'polypeptide(L)'
;MVVETSRFALPPVEPIFLTWENLKVVAKRGNRLLLDNVMGIAQPGQLIALMGASGAGKTTLLNALLQRNIKGLIIEGTILVNGQEIGRKITKVSAYIQQQNLFIGTLTVKEHLTLQAQLRLPASFDKEQRQLRVTQVMTELDLKGCESSVIGVAGIKKGITSGEAKRLSFATEILTNPSLLFADEPTTGIDSYMAFQVVKVNTILFFTVLERLACESRKTIICTIHQPASEIFEMFDRVLFLANAGVAFLGSPAEAVQFFGDCGHMIPEHSNPADFFIQTLAIVPGNEQQCTERAERIKTAFLLSKYGQRVQNLCAVSNREAAVQLVERGKASLFTLTSTLFQRSFIDNWRNPSLLRAKMVQKCVMGTFLGLLYLQTTMTQDGVINIKGALFYYISELTYSTMFGIQTFMPSDFPLLVREYHDGIYPVICYHVAKILSYLPIFTMDGMVMVFVSYFMIGLHAKMGTFLNTLLTCMLIEWSTASVGIMISSVSPSYAVAVSISGPLLTVFSITGGLYTNIKKIPEWIRWVQYFSWFRFGYESLITNEFRHHSNITCDLDSGKPATICESSGEVVMSNLNFDLSNLYFNMWMMAFYIICVYTIGYVGLVITTHGMWWNCPLRIGGAFTPISPPPQPYCVVTKVLNNDRSTFEEKAKTAVVIGLPHAVKEHGTKIADNDLVKEDIIASGISAGSTLPTLSTITATIIIFRRKWPEFYFGYGVILLAGQFLYSHSGDAEKITSSVTAGEECRESLDVLESRRIRRTRPLYYFIWKPVYYFLYKFLRFIFRSFERIADYCDKGVGNIPLTFILGFFVNIIVQRWTDAFKNMGYLEKLLSFQAIHLSSMILGDDDDARLMRRTIARYLCLAQVIVFRDLSVRVRKRFPTMESLVKAGFMMDHEKAKMESYKLDYDKYWVPINWAFGLVLKARTGGKILADTYAVKICDEIRNFRNGLQMLCNYDWVEIPLVYPQVVFLSVHTYFIVCLIGRQFIIGVDAPNRSQVDIVFPIMTMLQYLFFVGWMKVAEGLLNPFGEDDDDFECNFLIDKNLATSLCIVDEAHDDLPPLEKDLFWSISDVEPLYSKDTASIPINPLMGSAARAAG
;
A
#
# COMPACT_ATOMS: atom_id res chain seq x y z
N MET A 1 -7.65 53.96 -4.62
CA MET A 1 -7.37 52.53 -4.94
C MET A 1 -8.56 51.76 -5.51
N VAL A 2 -9.82 52.16 -5.30
CA VAL A 2 -11.01 51.45 -5.85
C VAL A 2 -11.22 51.64 -7.37
N VAL A 3 -10.53 52.62 -7.98
CA VAL A 3 -10.73 53.00 -9.40
C VAL A 3 -9.81 52.21 -10.37
N GLU A 4 -8.70 51.63 -9.91
CA GLU A 4 -7.78 50.87 -10.78
C GLU A 4 -8.17 49.39 -10.96
N THR A 5 -8.99 48.82 -10.07
CA THR A 5 -9.44 47.43 -10.15
C THR A 5 -10.50 47.17 -11.24
N SER A 6 -11.14 48.21 -11.78
CA SER A 6 -12.20 48.08 -12.78
C SER A 6 -11.71 47.84 -14.21
N ARG A 7 -10.44 48.14 -14.52
CA ARG A 7 -9.88 47.93 -15.88
C ARG A 7 -9.52 46.48 -16.20
N PHE A 8 -9.54 45.59 -15.21
CA PHE A 8 -9.10 44.19 -15.35
C PHE A 8 -10.17 43.17 -14.96
N ALA A 9 -11.42 43.61 -14.81
CA ALA A 9 -12.54 42.71 -14.59
C ALA A 9 -12.74 41.85 -15.85
N LEU A 10 -12.87 40.53 -15.66
CA LEU A 10 -13.35 39.64 -16.70
C LEU A 10 -14.66 40.19 -17.30
N PRO A 11 -14.93 39.93 -18.60
CA PRO A 11 -16.19 40.34 -19.18
C PRO A 11 -17.36 39.86 -18.31
N PRO A 12 -18.42 40.68 -18.16
CA PRO A 12 -19.57 40.32 -17.34
C PRO A 12 -20.12 38.97 -17.79
N VAL A 13 -20.44 38.13 -16.81
CA VAL A 13 -20.92 36.77 -17.03
C VAL A 13 -22.24 36.84 -17.81
N GLU A 14 -22.25 36.27 -19.01
CA GLU A 14 -23.50 36.13 -19.76
C GLU A 14 -24.42 35.15 -19.01
N PRO A 15 -25.67 35.54 -18.73
CA PRO A 15 -26.63 34.69 -18.05
C PRO A 15 -26.96 33.46 -18.92
N ILE A 16 -26.86 32.26 -18.34
CA ILE A 16 -27.15 31.00 -19.03
C ILE A 16 -28.38 30.31 -18.43
N PHE A 17 -29.37 30.03 -19.26
CA PHE A 17 -30.48 29.13 -18.98
C PHE A 17 -30.11 27.72 -19.43
N LEU A 18 -30.35 26.72 -18.58
CA LEU A 18 -30.22 25.30 -18.92
C LEU A 18 -31.61 24.65 -18.81
N THR A 19 -32.10 24.09 -19.91
CA THR A 19 -33.35 23.33 -19.96
C THR A 19 -33.08 21.91 -20.43
N TRP A 20 -33.79 20.94 -19.86
CA TRP A 20 -33.79 19.56 -20.35
C TRP A 20 -35.22 19.05 -20.41
N GLU A 21 -35.56 18.40 -21.52
CA GLU A 21 -36.92 17.93 -21.80
C GLU A 21 -36.89 16.50 -22.33
N ASN A 22 -37.84 15.70 -21.86
CA ASN A 22 -38.01 14.29 -22.22
C ASN A 22 -36.71 13.47 -22.13
N LEU A 23 -35.86 13.77 -21.14
CA LEU A 23 -34.55 13.15 -21.02
C LEU A 23 -34.71 11.72 -20.51
N LYS A 24 -34.26 10.76 -21.32
CA LYS A 24 -34.27 9.33 -21.02
C LYS A 24 -32.86 8.77 -21.17
N VAL A 25 -32.41 8.03 -20.16
CA VAL A 25 -31.06 7.47 -20.12
C VAL A 25 -31.13 5.97 -19.87
N VAL A 26 -30.55 5.19 -20.78
CA VAL A 26 -30.53 3.73 -20.71
C VAL A 26 -29.09 3.23 -20.73
N ALA A 27 -28.77 2.28 -19.85
CA ALA A 27 -27.49 1.60 -19.87
C ALA A 27 -27.43 0.61 -21.06
N LYS A 28 -26.44 0.77 -21.96
CA LYS A 28 -26.22 -0.14 -23.11
C LYS A 28 -26.05 -1.59 -22.66
N ARG A 29 -25.38 -1.79 -21.52
CA ARG A 29 -25.15 -3.13 -20.96
C ARG A 29 -26.32 -3.48 -20.03
N GLY A 30 -27.09 -4.50 -20.41
CA GLY A 30 -28.26 -4.95 -19.66
C GLY A 30 -29.55 -4.16 -19.90
N ASN A 31 -29.54 -3.17 -20.82
CA ASN A 31 -30.69 -2.37 -21.23
C ASN A 31 -31.52 -1.80 -20.06
N ARG A 32 -30.84 -1.43 -18.97
CA ARG A 32 -31.47 -0.92 -17.75
C ARG A 32 -31.80 0.56 -17.90
N LEU A 33 -33.07 0.91 -17.67
CA LEU A 33 -33.52 2.30 -17.60
C LEU A 33 -32.96 2.97 -16.33
N LEU A 34 -32.28 4.09 -16.49
CA LEU A 34 -31.66 4.86 -15.40
C LEU A 34 -32.37 6.19 -15.15
N LEU A 35 -32.85 6.83 -16.22
CA LEU A 35 -33.69 8.03 -16.17
C LEU A 35 -34.82 7.86 -17.16
N ASP A 36 -36.02 8.29 -16.77
CA ASP A 36 -37.23 8.18 -17.58
C ASP A 36 -37.97 9.52 -17.61
N ASN A 37 -38.10 10.07 -18.81
CA ASN A 37 -38.85 11.28 -19.13
C ASN A 37 -38.59 12.46 -18.16
N VAL A 38 -37.32 12.72 -17.84
CA VAL A 38 -36.93 13.75 -16.87
C VAL A 38 -36.97 15.12 -17.54
N MET A 39 -37.63 16.09 -16.89
CA MET A 39 -37.74 17.49 -17.35
C MET A 39 -37.30 18.48 -16.26
N GLY A 40 -36.78 19.63 -16.66
CA GLY A 40 -36.44 20.69 -15.71
C GLY A 40 -35.75 21.90 -16.33
N ILE A 41 -35.57 22.92 -15.50
CA ILE A 41 -34.99 24.21 -15.87
C ILE A 41 -34.09 24.75 -14.75
N ALA A 42 -32.97 25.34 -15.14
CA ALA A 42 -32.10 26.14 -14.29
C ALA A 42 -31.95 27.55 -14.86
N GLN A 43 -32.27 28.56 -14.06
CA GLN A 43 -32.23 29.97 -14.48
C GLN A 43 -30.96 30.66 -13.96
N PRO A 44 -30.49 31.71 -14.65
CA PRO A 44 -29.38 32.55 -14.21
C PRO A 44 -29.59 33.13 -12.82
N GLY A 45 -28.56 33.03 -11.99
CA GLY A 45 -28.56 33.54 -10.63
C GLY A 45 -29.28 32.66 -9.61
N GLN A 46 -29.60 31.41 -9.96
CA GLN A 46 -30.17 30.42 -9.04
C GLN A 46 -29.15 29.37 -8.62
N LEU A 47 -29.21 29.01 -7.34
CA LEU A 47 -28.57 27.85 -6.74
C LEU A 47 -29.59 26.71 -6.63
N ILE A 48 -29.34 25.62 -7.38
CA ILE A 48 -30.24 24.48 -7.48
C ILE A 48 -29.62 23.25 -6.84
N ALA A 49 -30.36 22.59 -5.95
CA ALA A 49 -29.95 21.33 -5.35
C ALA A 49 -30.71 20.12 -5.92
N LEU A 50 -29.95 19.16 -6.44
CA LEU A 50 -30.39 17.83 -6.86
C LEU A 50 -30.36 16.87 -5.67
N MET A 51 -31.52 16.43 -5.23
CA MET A 51 -31.71 15.55 -4.08
C MET A 51 -32.50 14.30 -4.46
N GLY A 52 -32.38 13.25 -3.64
CA GLY A 52 -33.06 11.97 -3.86
C GLY A 52 -32.32 10.83 -3.21
N ALA A 53 -32.97 9.67 -3.08
CA ALA A 53 -32.37 8.48 -2.49
C ALA A 53 -31.13 7.98 -3.27
N SER A 54 -30.32 7.13 -2.64
CA SER A 54 -29.24 6.42 -3.32
C SER A 54 -29.82 5.57 -4.46
N GLY A 55 -29.23 5.67 -5.65
CA GLY A 55 -29.74 5.00 -6.85
C GLY A 55 -30.91 5.70 -7.57
N ALA A 56 -31.37 6.86 -7.11
CA ALA A 56 -32.46 7.61 -7.77
C ALA A 56 -32.11 8.23 -9.14
N GLY A 57 -30.83 8.21 -9.54
CA GLY A 57 -30.38 8.75 -10.83
C GLY A 57 -29.71 10.14 -10.77
N LYS A 58 -29.40 10.68 -9.59
CA LYS A 58 -28.76 12.02 -9.41
C LYS A 58 -27.49 12.21 -10.25
N THR A 59 -26.49 11.36 -10.02
CA THR A 59 -25.21 11.40 -10.75
C THR A 59 -25.40 11.06 -12.23
N THR A 60 -26.39 10.23 -12.57
CA THR A 60 -26.73 9.93 -13.97
C THR A 60 -27.28 11.17 -14.68
N LEU A 61 -28.16 11.93 -14.02
CA LEU A 61 -28.71 13.17 -14.56
C LEU A 61 -27.61 14.22 -14.71
N LEU A 62 -26.77 14.39 -13.69
CA LEU A 62 -25.64 15.32 -13.74
C LEU A 62 -24.69 15.00 -14.90
N ASN A 63 -24.35 13.72 -15.09
CA ASN A 63 -23.51 13.26 -16.21
C ASN A 63 -24.20 13.44 -17.57
N ALA A 64 -25.52 13.23 -17.66
CA ALA A 64 -26.28 13.44 -18.90
C ALA A 64 -26.31 14.92 -19.29
N LEU A 65 -26.57 15.82 -18.33
CA LEU A 65 -26.54 17.27 -18.53
C LEU A 65 -25.16 17.76 -19.00
N LEU A 66 -24.10 17.26 -18.38
CA LEU A 66 -22.71 17.58 -18.75
C LEU A 66 -22.23 16.87 -20.02
N GLN A 67 -23.03 15.97 -20.59
CA GLN A 67 -22.63 15.07 -21.68
C GLN A 67 -21.27 14.36 -21.43
N ARG A 68 -21.05 13.96 -20.17
CA ARG A 68 -19.83 13.32 -19.69
C ARG A 68 -20.08 11.85 -19.39
N ASN A 69 -19.06 11.00 -19.52
CA ASN A 69 -19.14 9.56 -19.26
C ASN A 69 -20.27 8.83 -20.02
N ILE A 70 -20.59 9.28 -21.24
CA ILE A 70 -21.67 8.70 -22.08
C ILE A 70 -21.29 7.31 -22.64
N LYS A 71 -20.02 6.88 -22.51
CA LYS A 71 -19.58 5.57 -23.00
C LYS A 71 -20.31 4.46 -22.23
N GLY A 72 -21.22 3.77 -22.91
CA GLY A 72 -22.08 2.75 -22.29
C GLY A 72 -23.48 3.22 -21.96
N LEU A 73 -23.84 4.47 -22.26
CA LEU A 73 -25.19 5.03 -22.09
C LEU A 73 -25.79 5.38 -23.45
N ILE A 74 -27.12 5.28 -23.53
CA ILE A 74 -27.95 5.82 -24.62
C ILE A 74 -28.74 6.96 -23.98
N ILE A 75 -28.58 8.17 -24.51
CA ILE A 75 -29.25 9.37 -24.03
C ILE A 75 -30.22 9.80 -25.12
N GLU A 76 -31.50 9.86 -24.79
CA GLU A 76 -32.60 10.35 -25.63
C GLU A 76 -33.21 11.59 -24.94
N GLY A 77 -33.82 12.49 -25.72
CA GLY A 77 -34.34 13.78 -25.22
C GLY A 77 -33.48 14.97 -25.62
N THR A 78 -33.88 16.17 -25.20
CA THR A 78 -33.23 17.43 -25.60
C THR A 78 -32.64 18.14 -24.39
N ILE A 79 -31.40 18.61 -24.52
CA ILE A 79 -30.72 19.45 -23.53
C ILE A 79 -30.34 20.75 -24.24
N LEU A 80 -30.97 21.84 -23.83
CA LEU A 80 -30.79 23.15 -24.45
C LEU A 80 -30.12 24.09 -23.45
N VAL A 81 -29.18 24.87 -23.96
CA VAL A 81 -28.50 25.93 -23.23
C VAL A 81 -28.79 27.21 -24.00
N ASN A 82 -29.47 28.16 -23.37
CA ASN A 82 -29.96 29.36 -24.07
C ASN A 82 -30.72 28.99 -25.37
N GLY A 83 -31.63 27.99 -25.28
CA GLY A 83 -32.43 27.52 -26.43
C GLY A 83 -31.66 26.78 -27.53
N GLN A 84 -30.33 26.59 -27.40
CA GLN A 84 -29.50 25.88 -28.39
C GLN A 84 -29.01 24.53 -27.86
N GLU A 85 -29.02 23.51 -28.72
CA GLU A 85 -28.44 22.21 -28.40
C GLU A 85 -26.91 22.23 -28.60
N ILE A 86 -26.17 22.31 -27.49
CA ILE A 86 -24.71 22.47 -27.51
C ILE A 86 -23.96 21.13 -27.67
N GLY A 87 -24.58 20.03 -27.22
CA GLY A 87 -23.90 18.75 -27.11
C GLY A 87 -22.69 18.78 -26.17
N ARG A 88 -21.60 18.09 -26.53
CA ARG A 88 -20.35 18.04 -25.74
C ARG A 88 -19.65 19.39 -25.56
N LYS A 89 -20.03 20.42 -26.32
CA LYS A 89 -19.43 21.76 -26.18
C LYS A 89 -19.88 22.46 -24.88
N ILE A 90 -20.78 21.86 -24.09
CA ILE A 90 -21.25 22.41 -22.81
C ILE A 90 -20.10 22.57 -21.80
N THR A 91 -19.06 21.74 -21.89
CA THR A 91 -17.85 21.85 -21.05
C THR A 91 -17.04 23.13 -21.31
N LYS A 92 -17.27 23.83 -22.42
CA LYS A 92 -16.61 25.12 -22.70
C LYS A 92 -17.24 26.29 -21.94
N VAL A 93 -18.53 26.17 -21.62
CA VAL A 93 -19.32 27.24 -20.96
C VAL A 93 -19.58 26.93 -19.48
N SER A 94 -19.50 25.65 -19.11
CA SER A 94 -19.66 25.19 -17.74
C SER A 94 -18.34 24.81 -17.06
N ALA A 95 -18.36 24.68 -15.75
CA ALA A 95 -17.31 24.02 -15.00
C ALA A 95 -17.88 22.92 -14.10
N TYR A 96 -17.09 21.88 -13.84
CA TYR A 96 -17.52 20.71 -13.09
C TYR A 96 -16.60 20.44 -11.91
N ILE A 97 -17.19 20.44 -10.71
CA ILE A 97 -16.49 20.15 -9.48
C ILE A 97 -16.85 18.74 -9.06
N GLN A 98 -15.85 17.87 -9.11
CA GLN A 98 -15.98 16.46 -8.77
C GLN A 98 -16.09 16.25 -7.26
N GLN A 99 -16.64 15.09 -6.90
CA GLN A 99 -16.69 14.63 -5.52
C GLN A 99 -15.28 14.54 -4.90
N GLN A 100 -14.34 13.86 -5.59
CA GLN A 100 -12.97 13.68 -5.11
C GLN A 100 -12.05 14.83 -5.50
N ASN A 101 -11.26 15.27 -4.51
CA ASN A 101 -10.20 16.26 -4.68
C ASN A 101 -8.92 15.54 -5.14
N LEU A 102 -8.54 15.69 -6.42
CA LEU A 102 -7.29 15.16 -6.96
C LEU A 102 -6.31 16.32 -7.15
N PHE A 103 -5.28 16.36 -6.32
CA PHE A 103 -4.25 17.41 -6.34
C PHE A 103 -2.85 16.80 -6.32
N ILE A 104 -1.87 17.58 -6.77
CA ILE A 104 -0.46 17.28 -6.56
C ILE A 104 -0.07 17.80 -5.17
N GLY A 105 0.14 16.89 -4.23
CA GLY A 105 0.30 17.23 -2.81
C GLY A 105 1.59 17.99 -2.46
N THR A 106 2.56 18.10 -3.36
CA THR A 106 3.82 18.85 -3.15
C THR A 106 3.71 20.35 -3.44
N LEU A 107 2.67 20.78 -4.15
CA LEU A 107 2.44 22.17 -4.51
C LEU A 107 1.80 22.93 -3.33
N THR A 108 2.02 24.23 -3.28
CA THR A 108 1.24 25.13 -2.40
C THR A 108 -0.08 25.52 -3.04
N VAL A 109 -1.02 26.01 -2.24
CA VAL A 109 -2.31 26.54 -2.71
C VAL A 109 -2.14 27.59 -3.81
N LYS A 110 -1.26 28.57 -3.58
CA LYS A 110 -0.95 29.64 -4.55
C LYS A 110 -0.30 29.12 -5.82
N GLU A 111 0.64 28.19 -5.71
CA GLU A 111 1.30 27.59 -6.88
C GLU A 111 0.33 26.79 -7.73
N HIS A 112 -0.51 25.97 -7.11
CA HIS A 112 -1.55 25.21 -7.79
C HIS A 112 -2.49 26.13 -8.57
N LEU A 113 -3.00 27.19 -7.94
CA LEU A 113 -3.88 28.15 -8.61
C LEU A 113 -3.16 28.94 -9.72
N THR A 114 -1.89 29.30 -9.52
CA THR A 114 -1.10 29.99 -10.54
C THR A 114 -0.87 29.12 -11.77
N LEU A 115 -0.54 27.84 -11.57
CA LEU A 115 -0.37 26.87 -12.65
C LEU A 115 -1.71 26.59 -13.35
N GLN A 116 -2.80 26.39 -12.60
CA GLN A 116 -4.13 26.20 -13.17
C GLN A 116 -4.62 27.43 -13.95
N ALA A 117 -4.31 28.64 -13.48
CA ALA A 117 -4.61 29.87 -14.21
C ALA A 117 -3.86 29.92 -15.55
N GLN A 118 -2.60 29.48 -15.59
CA GLN A 118 -1.84 29.42 -16.84
C GLN A 118 -2.36 28.37 -17.83
N LEU A 119 -2.90 27.25 -17.33
CA LEU A 119 -3.47 26.18 -18.14
C LEU A 119 -4.85 26.52 -18.69
N ARG A 120 -5.67 27.22 -17.90
CA ARG A 120 -7.10 27.40 -18.17
C ARG A 120 -7.47 28.78 -18.74
N LEU A 121 -6.69 29.83 -18.44
CA LEU A 121 -6.96 31.17 -18.97
C LEU A 121 -6.41 31.34 -20.40
N PRO A 122 -7.10 32.14 -21.24
CA PRO A 122 -6.68 32.33 -22.62
C PRO A 122 -5.32 33.03 -22.73
N ALA A 123 -4.67 32.86 -23.89
CA ALA A 123 -3.39 33.50 -24.20
C ALA A 123 -3.45 35.05 -24.20
N SER A 124 -4.65 35.64 -24.31
CA SER A 124 -4.86 37.09 -24.24
C SER A 124 -4.60 37.70 -22.86
N PHE A 125 -4.54 36.88 -21.80
CA PHE A 125 -4.28 37.36 -20.44
C PHE A 125 -2.78 37.46 -20.18
N ASP A 126 -2.33 38.66 -19.83
CA ASP A 126 -0.97 38.92 -19.40
C ASP A 126 -0.65 38.24 -18.07
N LYS A 127 0.63 38.02 -17.79
CA LYS A 127 1.08 37.37 -16.55
C LYS A 127 0.58 38.09 -15.29
N GLU A 128 0.57 39.41 -15.30
CA GLU A 128 0.08 40.24 -14.19
C GLU A 128 -1.43 40.08 -13.99
N GLN A 129 -2.20 40.08 -15.08
CA GLN A 129 -3.65 39.86 -15.06
C GLN A 129 -4.01 38.47 -14.51
N ARG A 130 -3.25 37.43 -14.89
CA ARG A 130 -3.43 36.07 -14.33
C ARG A 130 -3.19 36.05 -12.83
N GLN A 131 -2.13 36.71 -12.37
CA GLN A 131 -1.79 36.77 -10.94
C GLN A 131 -2.85 37.55 -10.14
N LEU A 132 -3.36 38.64 -10.71
CA LEU A 132 -4.46 39.41 -10.14
C LEU A 132 -5.71 38.53 -10.00
N ARG A 133 -6.07 37.76 -11.04
CA ARG A 133 -7.21 36.84 -11.00
C ARG A 133 -7.04 35.76 -9.93
N VAL A 134 -5.85 35.16 -9.81
CA VAL A 134 -5.55 34.19 -8.75
C VAL A 134 -5.74 34.82 -7.37
N THR A 135 -5.26 36.04 -7.18
CA THR A 135 -5.39 36.78 -5.90
C THR A 135 -6.85 37.12 -5.58
N GLN A 136 -7.65 37.50 -6.59
CA GLN A 136 -9.09 37.72 -6.45
C GLN A 136 -9.80 36.43 -6.00
N VAL A 137 -9.59 35.32 -6.71
CA VAL A 137 -10.25 34.03 -6.40
C VAL A 137 -9.84 33.51 -5.01
N MET A 138 -8.57 33.67 -4.62
CA MET A 138 -8.13 33.31 -3.25
C MET A 138 -8.81 34.16 -2.18
N THR A 139 -9.17 35.41 -2.49
CA THR A 139 -9.90 36.29 -1.58
C THR A 139 -11.39 35.94 -1.54
N GLU A 140 -12.01 35.70 -2.71
CA GLU A 140 -13.42 35.31 -2.85
C GLU A 140 -13.75 34.02 -2.08
N LEU A 141 -12.81 33.06 -2.03
CA LEU A 141 -12.99 31.74 -1.41
C LEU A 141 -12.28 31.58 -0.06
N ASP A 142 -11.84 32.67 0.55
CA ASP A 142 -11.17 32.68 1.86
C ASP A 142 -10.02 31.64 1.96
N LEU A 143 -9.10 31.71 0.99
CA LEU A 143 -7.89 30.87 0.90
C LEU A 143 -6.61 31.65 1.20
N LYS A 144 -6.69 32.95 1.55
CA LYS A 144 -5.51 33.76 1.87
C LYS A 144 -4.72 33.22 3.06
N GLY A 145 -5.41 32.71 4.09
CA GLY A 145 -4.75 32.15 5.28
C GLY A 145 -3.86 30.94 4.97
N CYS A 146 -4.15 30.19 3.91
CA CYS A 146 -3.42 28.98 3.52
C CYS A 146 -2.67 29.11 2.18
N GLU A 147 -2.45 30.33 1.65
CA GLU A 147 -1.85 30.53 0.31
C GLU A 147 -0.48 29.85 0.12
N SER A 148 0.36 29.88 1.16
CA SER A 148 1.71 29.31 1.16
C SER A 148 1.76 27.91 1.77
N SER A 149 0.62 27.38 2.20
CA SER A 149 0.52 26.03 2.76
C SER A 149 0.59 24.99 1.64
N VAL A 150 1.31 23.90 1.89
CA VAL A 150 1.41 22.75 1.00
C VAL A 150 0.09 21.97 1.05
N ILE A 151 -0.42 21.55 -0.11
CA ILE A 151 -1.71 20.84 -0.19
C ILE A 151 -1.66 19.52 0.59
N GLY A 152 -0.54 18.82 0.54
CA GLY A 152 -0.30 17.56 1.26
C GLY A 152 -0.87 16.34 0.55
N VAL A 153 -0.41 15.16 0.99
CA VAL A 153 -0.92 13.87 0.53
C VAL A 153 -1.47 13.14 1.74
N ALA A 154 -2.74 12.75 1.68
CA ALA A 154 -3.42 12.08 2.78
C ALA A 154 -2.63 10.84 3.24
N GLY A 155 -2.32 10.77 4.54
CA GLY A 155 -1.57 9.67 5.16
C GLY A 155 -0.04 9.74 5.05
N ILE A 156 0.54 10.64 4.22
CA ILE A 156 2.00 10.76 4.05
C ILE A 156 2.51 12.09 4.61
N LYS A 157 1.92 13.21 4.18
CA LYS A 157 2.36 14.56 4.56
C LYS A 157 1.15 15.41 4.92
N LYS A 158 1.13 15.90 6.16
CA LYS A 158 0.10 16.83 6.64
C LYS A 158 0.09 18.07 5.74
N GLY A 159 -1.09 18.44 5.27
CA GLY A 159 -1.31 19.60 4.41
C GLY A 159 -2.54 20.38 4.83
N ILE A 160 -3.21 21.01 3.87
CA ILE A 160 -4.43 21.79 4.10
C ILE A 160 -5.58 20.91 4.62
N THR A 161 -6.54 21.51 5.31
CA THR A 161 -7.73 20.82 5.82
C THR A 161 -8.64 20.35 4.67
N SER A 162 -9.52 19.38 4.92
CA SER A 162 -10.46 18.88 3.91
C SER A 162 -11.43 19.97 3.40
N GLY A 163 -11.84 20.89 4.27
CA GLY A 163 -12.64 22.06 3.91
C GLY A 163 -11.88 23.04 2.99
N GLU A 164 -10.64 23.37 3.33
CA GLU A 164 -9.76 24.21 2.48
C GLU A 164 -9.48 23.53 1.14
N ALA A 165 -9.25 22.22 1.12
CA ALA A 165 -9.07 21.45 -0.10
C ALA A 165 -10.32 21.49 -1.00
N LYS A 166 -11.52 21.48 -0.41
CA LYS A 166 -12.75 21.66 -1.19
C LYS A 166 -12.85 23.08 -1.75
N ARG A 167 -12.59 24.12 -0.95
CA ARG A 167 -12.54 25.51 -1.43
C ARG A 167 -11.50 25.69 -2.54
N LEU A 168 -10.36 25.00 -2.48
CA LEU A 168 -9.34 24.98 -3.54
C LEU A 168 -9.82 24.31 -4.83
N SER A 169 -10.60 23.23 -4.74
CA SER A 169 -11.26 22.61 -5.91
C SER A 169 -12.23 23.58 -6.58
N PHE A 170 -13.01 24.32 -5.78
CA PHE A 170 -13.89 25.38 -6.28
C PHE A 170 -13.09 26.52 -6.93
N ALA A 171 -12.03 26.99 -6.26
CA ALA A 171 -11.15 28.04 -6.77
C ALA A 171 -10.58 27.68 -8.14
N THR A 172 -10.12 26.44 -8.31
CA THR A 172 -9.54 25.93 -9.55
C THR A 172 -10.52 26.04 -10.74
N GLU A 173 -11.80 25.76 -10.52
CA GLU A 173 -12.84 25.85 -11.54
C GLU A 173 -13.29 27.30 -11.80
N ILE A 174 -13.39 28.11 -10.73
CA ILE A 174 -13.84 29.51 -10.77
C ILE A 174 -12.80 30.44 -11.44
N LEU A 175 -11.54 30.04 -11.55
CA LEU A 175 -10.50 30.81 -12.27
C LEU A 175 -10.97 31.25 -13.67
N THR A 176 -11.70 30.38 -14.38
CA THR A 176 -12.22 30.64 -15.73
C THR A 176 -13.50 31.47 -15.78
N ASN A 177 -14.04 31.85 -14.61
CA ASN A 177 -15.30 32.57 -14.42
C ASN A 177 -16.47 31.96 -15.21
N PRO A 178 -16.84 30.70 -14.91
CA PRO A 178 -17.90 30.02 -15.63
C PRO A 178 -19.29 30.58 -15.33
N SER A 179 -20.14 30.69 -16.36
CA SER A 179 -21.55 31.08 -16.22
C SER A 179 -22.43 29.96 -15.65
N LEU A 180 -22.04 28.70 -15.88
CA LEU A 180 -22.72 27.50 -15.40
C LEU A 180 -21.76 26.66 -14.56
N LEU A 181 -22.13 26.34 -13.34
CA LEU A 181 -21.31 25.55 -12.43
C LEU A 181 -22.07 24.30 -11.99
N PHE A 182 -21.44 23.13 -12.16
CA PHE A 182 -21.93 21.86 -11.67
C PHE A 182 -21.06 21.38 -10.51
N ALA A 183 -21.67 21.00 -9.38
CA ALA A 183 -20.94 20.50 -8.23
C ALA A 183 -21.49 19.14 -7.75
N ASP A 184 -20.67 18.11 -7.85
CA ASP A 184 -21.01 16.76 -7.40
C ASP A 184 -20.63 16.58 -5.93
N GLU A 185 -21.65 16.39 -5.11
CA GLU A 185 -21.60 16.17 -3.66
C GLU A 185 -20.58 17.05 -2.93
N PRO A 186 -20.76 18.39 -2.96
CA PRO A 186 -19.74 19.33 -2.51
C PRO A 186 -19.47 19.27 -1.00
N THR A 187 -20.40 18.71 -0.21
CA THR A 187 -20.28 18.54 1.24
C THR A 187 -19.61 17.23 1.66
N THR A 188 -19.38 16.30 0.73
CA THR A 188 -18.82 14.98 1.07
C THR A 188 -17.30 15.05 1.29
N GLY A 189 -16.81 14.30 2.28
CA GLY A 189 -15.39 14.27 2.64
C GLY A 189 -14.91 15.45 3.49
N ILE A 190 -15.78 16.41 3.81
CA ILE A 190 -15.54 17.38 4.88
C ILE A 190 -15.82 16.63 6.19
N ASP A 191 -14.76 16.41 6.97
CA ASP A 191 -14.72 15.44 8.07
C ASP A 191 -15.88 15.66 9.07
N SER A 192 -16.79 14.70 9.15
CA SER A 192 -17.94 14.70 10.07
C SER A 192 -17.48 14.52 11.53
N TYR A 193 -16.22 14.15 11.74
CA TYR A 193 -15.79 13.61 13.01
C TYR A 193 -15.26 14.68 13.98
N MET A 194 -14.67 15.81 13.57
CA MET A 194 -14.09 16.80 14.52
C MET A 194 -14.78 18.18 14.57
N ALA A 195 -15.92 18.37 13.92
CA ALA A 195 -16.33 19.74 13.59
C ALA A 195 -17.82 19.95 13.36
N PHE A 196 -18.75 19.42 14.14
CA PHE A 196 -20.17 19.76 13.90
C PHE A 196 -20.43 21.29 13.90
N GLN A 197 -19.70 22.08 14.69
CA GLN A 197 -19.76 23.55 14.62
C GLN A 197 -18.84 24.16 13.56
N VAL A 198 -17.57 23.74 13.46
CA VAL A 198 -16.61 24.33 12.51
C VAL A 198 -16.93 23.92 11.06
N VAL A 199 -17.42 22.71 10.82
CA VAL A 199 -17.89 22.24 9.51
C VAL A 199 -19.27 22.79 9.21
N LYS A 200 -20.18 22.95 10.18
CA LYS A 200 -21.44 23.68 9.92
C LYS A 200 -21.17 25.13 9.51
N VAL A 201 -20.31 25.85 10.25
CA VAL A 201 -19.92 27.22 9.88
C VAL A 201 -19.17 27.24 8.55
N ASN A 202 -18.17 26.40 8.32
CA ASN A 202 -17.45 26.38 7.03
C ASN A 202 -18.32 25.93 5.86
N THR A 203 -19.27 25.03 6.08
CA THR A 203 -20.21 24.57 5.04
C THR A 203 -21.22 25.67 4.73
N ILE A 204 -21.80 26.31 5.76
CA ILE A 204 -22.69 27.48 5.58
C ILE A 204 -21.93 28.60 4.87
N LEU A 205 -20.72 28.95 5.33
CA LEU A 205 -19.90 30.01 4.73
C LEU A 205 -19.55 29.68 3.27
N PHE A 206 -19.28 28.41 2.99
CA PHE A 206 -19.07 27.92 1.63
C PHE A 206 -20.33 28.05 0.75
N PHE A 207 -21.51 27.67 1.25
CA PHE A 207 -22.78 27.86 0.53
C PHE A 207 -23.16 29.34 0.41
N THR A 208 -22.83 30.19 1.38
CA THR A 208 -22.99 31.64 1.29
C THR A 208 -22.10 32.21 0.18
N VAL A 209 -20.90 31.67 -0.03
CA VAL A 209 -20.06 32.06 -1.18
C VAL A 209 -20.72 31.61 -2.49
N LEU A 210 -21.28 30.40 -2.57
CA LEU A 210 -22.00 29.95 -3.76
C LEU A 210 -23.24 30.80 -4.05
N GLU A 211 -24.01 31.14 -3.02
CA GLU A 211 -25.18 32.01 -3.10
C GLU A 211 -24.78 33.41 -3.59
N ARG A 212 -23.72 34.02 -3.02
CA ARG A 212 -23.18 35.30 -3.52
C ARG A 212 -22.74 35.21 -4.97
N LEU A 213 -22.06 34.12 -5.35
CA LEU A 213 -21.65 33.89 -6.74
C LEU A 213 -22.86 33.74 -7.68
N ALA A 214 -23.95 33.13 -7.22
CA ALA A 214 -25.20 33.04 -7.97
C ALA A 214 -25.87 34.42 -8.07
N CYS A 215 -26.18 35.07 -6.96
CA CYS A 215 -26.93 36.33 -6.92
C CYS A 215 -26.16 37.52 -7.52
N GLU A 216 -24.92 37.76 -7.11
CA GLU A 216 -24.17 38.95 -7.50
C GLU A 216 -23.58 38.82 -8.91
N SER A 217 -23.14 37.62 -9.29
CA SER A 217 -22.54 37.39 -10.62
C SER A 217 -23.49 36.77 -11.65
N ARG A 218 -24.77 36.57 -11.31
CA ARG A 218 -25.80 35.92 -12.14
C ARG A 218 -25.38 34.56 -12.72
N LYS A 219 -24.61 33.78 -11.96
CA LYS A 219 -24.18 32.42 -12.35
C LYS A 219 -25.29 31.41 -12.07
N THR A 220 -25.40 30.38 -12.91
CA THR A 220 -26.30 29.25 -12.70
C THR A 220 -25.53 28.13 -12.02
N ILE A 221 -25.95 27.71 -10.83
CA ILE A 221 -25.22 26.69 -10.05
C ILE A 221 -26.14 25.50 -9.80
N ILE A 222 -25.69 24.30 -10.17
CA ILE A 222 -26.40 23.04 -9.96
C ILE A 222 -25.51 22.14 -9.13
N CYS A 223 -25.98 21.69 -7.98
CA CYS A 223 -25.23 20.80 -7.11
C CYS A 223 -26.03 19.57 -6.69
N THR A 224 -25.39 18.42 -6.52
CA THR A 224 -26.03 17.24 -5.92
C THR A 224 -25.70 17.19 -4.44
N ILE A 225 -26.69 16.96 -3.58
CA ILE A 225 -26.45 16.87 -2.14
C ILE A 225 -27.20 15.68 -1.56
N HIS A 226 -26.48 14.93 -0.72
CA HIS A 226 -27.03 13.84 0.08
C HIS A 226 -27.28 14.37 1.49
N GLN A 227 -28.55 14.38 1.92
CA GLN A 227 -28.97 14.71 3.29
C GLN A 227 -28.40 16.05 3.83
N PRO A 228 -28.80 17.21 3.26
CA PRO A 228 -28.40 18.51 3.81
C PRO A 228 -29.05 18.76 5.18
N ALA A 229 -28.36 19.50 6.04
CA ALA A 229 -28.96 20.08 7.24
C ALA A 229 -30.08 21.07 6.86
N SER A 230 -31.07 21.25 7.74
CA SER A 230 -32.23 22.12 7.48
C SER A 230 -31.84 23.55 7.09
N GLU A 231 -30.79 24.12 7.70
CA GLU A 231 -30.35 25.48 7.34
C GLU A 231 -29.82 25.55 5.91
N ILE A 232 -29.07 24.53 5.46
CA ILE A 232 -28.55 24.47 4.09
C ILE A 232 -29.70 24.24 3.11
N PHE A 233 -30.71 23.46 3.49
CA PHE A 233 -31.89 23.22 2.67
C PHE A 233 -32.64 24.52 2.33
N GLU A 234 -32.73 25.45 3.28
CA GLU A 234 -33.38 26.75 3.10
C GLU A 234 -32.57 27.73 2.24
N MET A 235 -31.25 27.54 2.11
CA MET A 235 -30.38 28.38 1.27
C MET A 235 -30.54 28.13 -0.24
N PHE A 236 -31.25 27.06 -0.64
CA PHE A 236 -31.45 26.78 -2.07
C PHE A 236 -32.59 27.61 -2.64
N ASP A 237 -32.33 28.30 -3.76
CA ASP A 237 -33.39 28.96 -4.54
C ASP A 237 -34.40 27.92 -5.07
N ARG A 238 -33.87 26.77 -5.50
CA ARG A 238 -34.68 25.65 -6.01
C ARG A 238 -34.13 24.28 -5.60
N VAL A 239 -35.03 23.34 -5.40
CA VAL A 239 -34.74 21.94 -5.12
C VAL A 239 -35.39 21.05 -6.17
N LEU A 240 -34.61 20.10 -6.70
CA LEU A 240 -35.05 19.06 -7.63
C LEU A 240 -34.97 17.71 -6.92
N PHE A 241 -36.12 17.11 -6.64
CA PHE A 241 -36.19 15.76 -6.08
C PHE A 241 -36.36 14.72 -7.18
N LEU A 242 -35.44 13.74 -7.21
CA LEU A 242 -35.51 12.57 -8.08
C LEU A 242 -35.97 11.33 -7.31
N ALA A 243 -36.89 10.59 -7.90
CA ALA A 243 -37.40 9.33 -7.37
C ALA A 243 -37.71 8.36 -8.52
N ASN A 244 -37.31 7.09 -8.36
CA ASN A 244 -37.56 6.03 -9.34
C ASN A 244 -37.31 6.47 -10.80
N ALA A 245 -36.09 6.96 -11.08
CA ALA A 245 -35.65 7.44 -12.39
C ALA A 245 -36.41 8.66 -12.97
N GLY A 246 -37.34 9.29 -12.24
CA GLY A 246 -38.13 10.45 -12.70
C GLY A 246 -38.08 11.64 -11.73
N VAL A 247 -38.71 12.75 -12.14
CA VAL A 247 -38.81 13.98 -11.33
C VAL A 247 -40.01 13.89 -10.39
N ALA A 248 -39.76 13.95 -9.09
CA ALA A 248 -40.79 14.00 -8.07
C ALA A 248 -41.26 15.43 -7.77
N PHE A 249 -40.35 16.41 -7.79
CA PHE A 249 -40.67 17.81 -7.55
C PHE A 249 -39.55 18.74 -8.05
N LEU A 250 -39.92 19.93 -8.56
CA LEU A 250 -39.00 21.03 -8.86
C LEU A 250 -39.65 22.37 -8.47
N GLY A 251 -39.04 23.10 -7.53
CA GLY A 251 -39.55 24.38 -7.02
C GLY A 251 -38.71 24.90 -5.86
N SER A 252 -39.18 25.92 -5.13
CA SER A 252 -38.48 26.40 -3.93
C SER A 252 -38.62 25.42 -2.75
N PRO A 253 -37.74 25.49 -1.73
CA PRO A 253 -37.87 24.69 -0.50
C PRO A 253 -39.24 24.83 0.18
N ALA A 254 -39.77 26.05 0.26
CA ALA A 254 -41.09 26.33 0.83
C ALA A 254 -42.23 25.74 -0.02
N GLU A 255 -42.12 25.82 -1.34
CA GLU A 255 -43.07 25.19 -2.26
C GLU A 255 -43.05 23.65 -2.15
N ALA A 256 -41.88 23.06 -1.86
CA ALA A 256 -41.76 21.61 -1.62
C ALA A 256 -42.58 21.18 -0.39
N VAL A 257 -42.44 21.91 0.73
CA VAL A 257 -43.20 21.64 1.96
C VAL A 257 -44.70 21.66 1.72
N GLN A 258 -45.19 22.63 0.97
CA GLN A 258 -46.61 22.73 0.60
C GLN A 258 -47.05 21.56 -0.29
N PHE A 259 -46.29 21.26 -1.35
CA PHE A 259 -46.63 20.21 -2.30
C PHE A 259 -46.66 18.81 -1.66
N PHE A 260 -45.66 18.47 -0.84
CA PHE A 260 -45.65 17.18 -0.14
C PHE A 260 -46.76 17.10 0.93
N GLY A 261 -47.10 18.22 1.57
CA GLY A 261 -48.26 18.33 2.44
C GLY A 261 -49.58 18.05 1.71
N ASP A 262 -49.78 18.65 0.53
CA ASP A 262 -50.96 18.42 -0.33
C ASP A 262 -51.05 16.95 -0.79
N CYS A 263 -49.92 16.26 -0.95
CA CYS A 263 -49.85 14.83 -1.26
C CYS A 263 -50.13 13.91 -0.05
N GLY A 264 -50.45 14.46 1.13
CA GLY A 264 -50.72 13.72 2.35
C GLY A 264 -49.49 13.36 3.18
N HIS A 265 -48.34 14.00 2.91
CA HIS A 265 -47.08 13.79 3.61
C HIS A 265 -46.67 15.04 4.40
N MET A 266 -47.38 15.30 5.51
CA MET A 266 -47.02 16.39 6.43
C MET A 266 -45.74 16.07 7.20
N ILE A 267 -44.91 17.08 7.38
CA ILE A 267 -43.61 16.96 8.07
C ILE A 267 -43.85 16.86 9.58
N PRO A 268 -43.34 15.81 10.26
CA PRO A 268 -43.39 15.71 11.72
C PRO A 268 -42.65 16.84 12.43
N GLU A 269 -43.10 17.23 13.62
CA GLU A 269 -42.39 18.21 14.45
C GLU A 269 -40.93 17.79 14.71
N HIS A 270 -40.03 18.76 14.66
CA HIS A 270 -38.58 18.58 14.86
C HIS A 270 -37.86 17.63 13.88
N SER A 271 -38.45 17.35 12.72
CA SER A 271 -37.79 16.59 11.65
C SER A 271 -37.19 17.49 10.57
N ASN A 272 -36.05 17.07 9.99
CA ASN A 272 -35.44 17.78 8.86
C ASN A 272 -36.29 17.56 7.59
N PRO A 273 -36.81 18.63 6.95
CA PRO A 273 -37.62 18.51 5.74
C PRO A 273 -36.93 17.73 4.62
N ALA A 274 -35.65 17.99 4.39
CA ALA A 274 -34.90 17.35 3.30
C ALA A 274 -34.78 15.83 3.51
N ASP A 275 -34.47 15.41 4.74
CA ASP A 275 -34.38 13.99 5.09
C ASP A 275 -35.74 13.30 5.00
N PHE A 276 -36.80 13.98 5.46
CA PHE A 276 -38.16 13.46 5.38
C PHE A 276 -38.61 13.23 3.92
N PHE A 277 -38.36 14.18 3.01
CA PHE A 277 -38.70 14.02 1.60
C PHE A 277 -37.88 12.90 0.94
N ILE A 278 -36.57 12.82 1.22
CA ILE A 278 -35.71 11.75 0.69
C ILE A 278 -36.18 10.38 1.17
N GLN A 279 -36.54 10.24 2.47
CA GLN A 279 -37.08 8.98 3.02
C GLN A 279 -38.45 8.62 2.42
N THR A 280 -39.30 9.61 2.17
CA THR A 280 -40.60 9.42 1.52
C THR A 280 -40.45 8.96 0.07
N LEU A 281 -39.40 9.39 -0.62
CA LEU A 281 -39.10 8.98 -1.99
C LEU A 281 -38.22 7.74 -2.11
N ALA A 282 -37.62 7.28 -1.01
CA ALA A 282 -36.76 6.11 -0.99
C ALA A 282 -37.56 4.80 -1.14
N ILE A 283 -36.96 3.84 -1.85
CA ILE A 283 -37.46 2.47 -1.96
C ILE A 283 -36.80 1.65 -0.86
N VAL A 284 -37.60 1.07 0.04
CA VAL A 284 -37.12 0.28 1.18
C VAL A 284 -37.21 -1.22 0.84
N PRO A 285 -36.15 -2.01 1.10
CA PRO A 285 -36.18 -3.46 0.88
C PRO A 285 -37.31 -4.12 1.69
N GLY A 286 -38.10 -4.99 1.03
CA GLY A 286 -39.24 -5.68 1.65
C GLY A 286 -40.62 -5.08 1.35
N ASN A 287 -40.70 -3.77 1.06
CA ASN A 287 -41.95 -3.07 0.69
C ASN A 287 -41.84 -2.36 -0.68
N GLU A 288 -41.07 -2.92 -1.61
CA GLU A 288 -40.70 -2.26 -2.86
C GLU A 288 -41.91 -1.86 -3.72
N GLN A 289 -42.94 -2.71 -3.83
CA GLN A 289 -44.14 -2.41 -4.61
C GLN A 289 -44.88 -1.16 -4.09
N GLN A 290 -45.13 -1.10 -2.79
CA GLN A 290 -45.82 0.05 -2.17
C GLN A 290 -45.00 1.33 -2.26
N CYS A 291 -43.67 1.25 -2.06
CA CYS A 291 -42.77 2.39 -2.18
C CYS A 291 -42.73 2.93 -3.62
N THR A 292 -42.68 2.04 -4.61
CA THR A 292 -42.70 2.42 -6.03
C THR A 292 -44.03 3.05 -6.41
N GLU A 293 -45.17 2.47 -6.01
CA GLU A 293 -46.50 3.05 -6.25
C GLU A 293 -46.67 4.43 -5.59
N ARG A 294 -46.10 4.63 -4.39
CA ARG A 294 -46.08 5.94 -3.72
C ARG A 294 -45.27 6.95 -4.53
N ALA A 295 -44.07 6.57 -4.99
CA ALA A 295 -43.23 7.44 -5.80
C ALA A 295 -43.91 7.81 -7.13
N GLU A 296 -44.55 6.85 -7.82
CA GLU A 296 -45.31 7.12 -9.05
C GLU A 296 -46.51 8.06 -8.82
N ARG A 297 -47.24 7.89 -7.71
CA ARG A 297 -48.33 8.81 -7.33
C ARG A 297 -47.84 10.24 -7.12
N ILE A 298 -46.70 10.42 -6.46
CA ILE A 298 -46.13 11.76 -6.24
C ILE A 298 -45.66 12.38 -7.57
N LYS A 299 -45.00 11.60 -8.44
CA LYS A 299 -44.58 12.07 -9.78
C LYS A 299 -45.76 12.52 -10.64
N THR A 300 -46.83 11.72 -10.67
CA THR A 300 -48.04 12.05 -11.44
C THR A 300 -48.76 13.27 -10.85
N ALA A 301 -48.84 13.38 -9.52
CA ALA A 301 -49.37 14.57 -8.85
C ALA A 301 -48.56 15.82 -9.18
N PHE A 302 -47.22 15.74 -9.25
CA PHE A 302 -46.37 16.87 -9.61
C PHE A 302 -46.67 17.37 -11.03
N LEU A 303 -46.75 16.47 -12.02
CA LEU A 303 -47.05 16.82 -13.41
C LEU A 303 -48.40 17.51 -13.57
N LEU A 304 -49.42 17.10 -12.80
CA LEU A 304 -50.76 17.69 -12.83
C LEU A 304 -50.87 18.99 -12.00
N SER A 305 -49.96 19.18 -11.04
CA SER A 305 -49.96 20.35 -10.16
C SER A 305 -49.62 21.65 -10.88
N LYS A 306 -49.98 22.78 -10.25
CA LYS A 306 -49.56 24.13 -10.65
C LYS A 306 -48.03 24.28 -10.79
N TYR A 307 -47.25 23.51 -10.02
CA TYR A 307 -45.79 23.53 -10.04
C TYR A 307 -45.23 22.88 -11.31
N GLY A 308 -45.75 21.69 -11.68
CA GLY A 308 -45.36 21.00 -12.91
C GLY A 308 -45.70 21.80 -14.17
N GLN A 309 -46.91 22.35 -14.24
CA GLN A 309 -47.33 23.21 -15.37
C GLN A 309 -46.46 24.48 -15.48
N ARG A 310 -46.09 25.09 -14.34
CA ARG A 310 -45.19 26.25 -14.33
C ARG A 310 -43.81 25.91 -14.89
N VAL A 311 -43.24 24.75 -14.55
CA VAL A 311 -41.96 24.30 -15.10
C VAL A 311 -42.06 24.10 -16.62
N GLN A 312 -43.12 23.45 -17.10
CA GLN A 312 -43.34 23.27 -18.55
C GLN A 312 -43.45 24.60 -19.31
N ASN A 313 -44.21 25.56 -18.76
CA ASN A 313 -44.33 26.90 -19.35
C ASN A 313 -42.99 27.63 -19.36
N LEU A 314 -42.22 27.56 -18.28
CA LEU A 314 -40.89 28.18 -18.20
C LEU A 314 -39.90 27.58 -19.20
N CYS A 315 -39.90 26.25 -19.38
CA CYS A 315 -39.11 25.59 -20.41
C CYS A 315 -39.49 26.10 -21.81
N ALA A 316 -40.79 26.17 -22.12
CA ALA A 316 -41.29 26.64 -23.41
C ALA A 316 -40.95 28.11 -23.71
N VAL A 317 -41.03 29.00 -22.71
CA VAL A 317 -40.66 30.42 -22.85
C VAL A 317 -39.15 30.59 -22.99
N SER A 318 -38.35 29.92 -22.15
CA SER A 318 -36.89 30.01 -22.18
C SER A 318 -36.30 29.56 -23.52
N ASN A 319 -36.90 28.55 -24.17
CA ASN A 319 -36.45 28.09 -25.48
C ASN A 319 -36.73 29.11 -26.60
N ARG A 320 -37.65 30.06 -26.41
CA ARG A 320 -38.01 31.09 -27.42
C ARG A 320 -37.19 32.38 -27.29
N GLU A 321 -36.91 32.82 -26.06
CA GLU A 321 -36.30 34.14 -25.81
C GLU A 321 -34.76 34.14 -25.81
N ALA A 322 -34.13 32.97 -25.60
CA ALA A 322 -32.73 32.90 -25.23
C ALA A 322 -31.74 32.68 -26.38
N ALA A 323 -32.01 33.08 -27.64
CA ALA A 323 -31.11 32.85 -28.79
C ALA A 323 -29.80 33.69 -28.78
N VAL A 324 -29.07 33.71 -27.67
CA VAL A 324 -27.77 34.37 -27.51
C VAL A 324 -26.67 33.44 -27.97
N GLN A 325 -25.77 33.95 -28.81
CA GLN A 325 -24.63 33.21 -29.32
C GLN A 325 -23.58 33.02 -28.22
N LEU A 326 -23.32 31.78 -27.83
CA LEU A 326 -22.38 31.47 -26.76
C LEU A 326 -20.95 31.81 -27.19
N VAL A 327 -20.32 32.73 -26.45
CA VAL A 327 -18.92 33.08 -26.67
C VAL A 327 -18.04 31.92 -26.19
N GLU A 328 -17.35 31.25 -27.13
CA GLU A 328 -16.37 30.23 -26.79
C GLU A 328 -15.15 30.85 -26.09
N ARG A 329 -14.71 30.26 -24.98
CA ARG A 329 -13.49 30.71 -24.29
C ARG A 329 -12.25 30.41 -25.14
N GLY A 330 -11.37 31.40 -25.26
CA GLY A 330 -10.05 31.22 -25.91
C GLY A 330 -9.20 30.18 -25.17
N LYS A 331 -8.34 29.47 -25.90
CA LYS A 331 -7.43 28.46 -25.34
C LYS A 331 -6.02 29.05 -25.10
N ALA A 332 -5.29 28.46 -24.16
CA ALA A 332 -3.86 28.71 -24.02
C ALA A 332 -3.09 28.11 -25.21
N SER A 333 -1.90 28.66 -25.51
CA SER A 333 -1.03 28.13 -26.55
C SER A 333 -0.44 26.78 -26.14
N LEU A 334 -0.15 25.89 -27.11
CA LEU A 334 0.45 24.57 -26.83
C LEU A 334 1.80 24.68 -26.11
N PHE A 335 2.58 25.73 -26.42
CA PHE A 335 3.86 25.99 -25.75
C PHE A 335 3.65 26.37 -24.28
N THR A 336 2.71 27.29 -24.00
CA THR A 336 2.35 27.64 -22.63
C THR A 336 1.88 26.42 -21.85
N LEU A 337 0.99 25.60 -22.43
CA LEU A 337 0.50 24.37 -21.80
C LEU A 337 1.65 23.42 -21.44
N THR A 338 2.53 23.13 -22.40
CA THR A 338 3.64 22.19 -22.20
C THR A 338 4.65 22.74 -21.18
N SER A 339 4.98 24.03 -21.24
CA SER A 339 5.89 24.69 -20.30
C SER A 339 5.34 24.70 -18.87
N THR A 340 4.06 25.04 -18.69
CA THR A 340 3.39 25.02 -17.38
C THR A 340 3.32 23.60 -16.81
N LEU A 341 3.01 22.59 -17.63
CA LEU A 341 3.00 21.18 -17.20
C LEU A 341 4.40 20.67 -16.84
N PHE A 342 5.43 21.13 -17.57
CA PHE A 342 6.83 20.84 -17.24
C PHE A 342 7.20 21.46 -15.90
N GLN A 343 6.91 22.76 -15.69
CA GLN A 343 7.14 23.45 -14.44
C GLN A 343 6.45 22.74 -13.27
N ARG A 344 5.18 22.34 -13.45
CA ARG A 344 4.41 21.57 -12.46
C ARG A 344 5.11 20.27 -12.08
N SER A 345 5.48 19.47 -13.08
CA SER A 345 6.11 18.16 -12.88
C SER A 345 7.52 18.28 -12.31
N PHE A 346 8.27 19.30 -12.72
CA PHE A 346 9.62 19.58 -12.22
C PHE A 346 9.60 19.99 -10.74
N ILE A 347 8.68 20.88 -10.33
CA ILE A 347 8.52 21.26 -8.92
C ILE A 347 8.16 20.05 -8.06
N ASP A 348 7.22 19.23 -8.54
CA ASP A 348 6.79 18.02 -7.83
C ASP A 348 7.96 17.05 -7.61
N ASN A 349 8.72 16.78 -8.66
CA ASN A 349 9.90 15.92 -8.56
C ASN A 349 10.98 16.51 -7.65
N TRP A 350 11.25 17.82 -7.74
CA TRP A 350 12.28 18.49 -6.94
C TRP A 350 11.93 18.56 -5.44
N ARG A 351 10.65 18.75 -5.11
CA ARG A 351 10.14 18.85 -3.74
C ARG A 351 9.73 17.52 -3.12
N ASN A 352 9.95 16.41 -3.81
CA ASN A 352 9.92 15.06 -3.25
C ASN A 352 11.36 14.61 -2.88
N PRO A 353 11.96 15.16 -1.80
CA PRO A 353 13.39 14.98 -1.50
C PRO A 353 13.74 13.54 -1.13
N SER A 354 12.79 12.74 -0.67
CA SER A 354 13.05 11.35 -0.28
C SER A 354 13.58 10.54 -1.45
N LEU A 355 13.00 10.69 -2.64
CA LEU A 355 13.39 9.93 -3.82
C LEU A 355 14.73 10.40 -4.40
N LEU A 356 14.85 11.71 -4.66
CA LEU A 356 16.06 12.27 -5.27
C LEU A 356 17.27 12.06 -4.36
N ARG A 357 17.14 12.30 -3.05
CA ARG A 357 18.24 12.09 -2.09
C ARG A 357 18.59 10.61 -1.98
N ALA A 358 17.59 9.72 -1.87
CA ALA A 358 17.84 8.28 -1.78
C ALA A 358 18.56 7.77 -3.04
N LYS A 359 18.14 8.19 -4.24
CA LYS A 359 18.79 7.78 -5.50
C LYS A 359 20.22 8.31 -5.61
N MET A 360 20.47 9.58 -5.31
CA MET A 360 21.83 10.14 -5.34
C MET A 360 22.75 9.43 -4.35
N VAL A 361 22.29 9.18 -3.11
CA VAL A 361 23.07 8.42 -2.11
C VAL A 361 23.31 6.99 -2.57
N GLN A 362 22.27 6.29 -3.06
CA GLN A 362 22.40 4.94 -3.61
C GLN A 362 23.43 4.87 -4.74
N LYS A 363 23.42 5.82 -5.68
CA LYS A 363 24.35 5.85 -6.82
C LYS A 363 25.78 6.18 -6.40
N CYS A 364 25.98 7.08 -5.44
CA CYS A 364 27.29 7.30 -4.83
C CYS A 364 27.83 6.01 -4.18
N VAL A 365 27.03 5.38 -3.32
CA VAL A 365 27.42 4.13 -2.62
C VAL A 365 27.73 3.03 -3.63
N MET A 366 26.89 2.87 -4.65
CA MET A 366 27.08 1.84 -5.66
C MET A 366 28.30 2.11 -6.56
N GLY A 367 28.53 3.37 -6.92
CA GLY A 367 29.73 3.78 -7.66
C GLY A 367 31.01 3.53 -6.86
N THR A 368 31.02 3.90 -5.58
CA THR A 368 32.15 3.59 -4.69
C THR A 368 32.33 2.09 -4.51
N PHE A 369 31.25 1.33 -4.30
CA PHE A 369 31.31 -0.13 -4.20
C PHE A 369 31.91 -0.78 -5.45
N LEU A 370 31.43 -0.40 -6.64
CA LEU A 370 31.97 -0.90 -7.91
C LEU A 370 33.43 -0.49 -8.11
N GLY A 371 33.77 0.75 -7.77
CA GLY A 371 35.14 1.26 -7.85
C GLY A 371 36.11 0.55 -6.91
N LEU A 372 35.65 0.17 -5.70
CA LEU A 372 36.43 -0.64 -4.76
C LEU A 372 36.55 -2.10 -5.20
N LEU A 373 35.47 -2.67 -5.76
CA LEU A 373 35.44 -4.05 -6.23
C LEU A 373 36.46 -4.32 -7.34
N TYR A 374 36.65 -3.35 -8.23
CA TYR A 374 37.58 -3.44 -9.37
C TYR A 374 38.73 -2.43 -9.28
N LEU A 375 39.15 -2.09 -8.06
CA LEU A 375 40.12 -1.03 -7.78
C LEU A 375 41.43 -1.23 -8.57
N GLN A 376 41.77 -0.26 -9.43
CA GLN A 376 43.02 -0.23 -10.22
C GLN A 376 43.35 -1.58 -10.89
N THR A 377 42.40 -2.08 -11.68
CA THR A 377 42.52 -3.39 -12.34
C THR A 377 43.72 -3.40 -13.31
N THR A 378 44.62 -4.38 -13.14
CA THR A 378 45.79 -4.58 -14.02
C THR A 378 45.39 -5.21 -15.36
N MET A 379 46.15 -4.93 -16.44
CA MET A 379 45.89 -5.48 -17.78
C MET A 379 46.42 -6.92 -17.97
N THR A 380 45.97 -7.80 -17.09
CA THR A 380 46.12 -9.27 -17.13
C THR A 380 44.86 -9.91 -17.71
N GLN A 381 44.88 -11.22 -17.99
CA GLN A 381 43.70 -11.90 -18.54
C GLN A 381 42.50 -11.87 -17.57
N ASP A 382 42.75 -11.97 -16.26
CA ASP A 382 41.73 -11.80 -15.22
C ASP A 382 41.21 -10.35 -15.18
N GLY A 383 42.10 -9.38 -15.38
CA GLY A 383 41.74 -7.97 -15.49
C GLY A 383 40.83 -7.65 -16.67
N VAL A 384 41.03 -8.28 -17.83
CA VAL A 384 40.13 -8.13 -18.99
C VAL A 384 38.73 -8.63 -18.67
N ILE A 385 38.60 -9.75 -17.95
CA ILE A 385 37.30 -10.29 -17.50
C ILE A 385 36.64 -9.31 -16.53
N ASN A 386 37.41 -8.77 -15.58
CA ASN A 386 36.96 -7.79 -14.59
C ASN A 386 36.43 -6.51 -15.26
N ILE A 387 37.15 -5.95 -16.23
CA ILE A 387 36.73 -4.75 -16.98
C ILE A 387 35.46 -5.04 -17.81
N LYS A 388 35.39 -6.19 -18.50
CA LYS A 388 34.18 -6.62 -19.21
C LYS A 388 32.96 -6.69 -18.29
N GLY A 389 33.14 -7.21 -17.07
CA GLY A 389 32.11 -7.28 -16.03
C GLY A 389 31.70 -5.91 -15.51
N ALA A 390 32.67 -5.04 -15.21
CA ALA A 390 32.42 -3.68 -14.73
C ALA A 390 31.61 -2.83 -15.73
N LEU A 391 31.96 -2.89 -17.02
CA LEU A 391 31.25 -2.17 -18.07
C LEU A 391 29.82 -2.70 -18.29
N PHE A 392 29.61 -4.02 -18.18
CA PHE A 392 28.25 -4.59 -18.23
C PHE A 392 27.41 -4.22 -17.00
N TYR A 393 28.06 -4.08 -15.84
CA TYR A 393 27.42 -3.62 -14.62
C TYR A 393 26.91 -2.18 -14.75
N TYR A 394 27.66 -1.28 -15.38
CA TYR A 394 27.16 0.08 -15.69
C TYR A 394 25.83 0.03 -16.43
N ILE A 395 25.73 -0.79 -17.47
CA ILE A 395 24.50 -0.93 -18.26
C ILE A 395 23.36 -1.44 -17.38
N SER A 396 23.62 -2.48 -16.60
CA SER A 396 22.62 -3.13 -15.75
C SER A 396 22.09 -2.18 -14.68
N GLU A 397 22.97 -1.51 -13.94
CA GLU A 397 22.62 -0.62 -12.83
C GLU A 397 21.93 0.66 -13.30
N LEU A 398 22.35 1.24 -14.44
CA LEU A 398 21.64 2.37 -15.06
C LEU A 398 20.25 1.93 -15.57
N THR A 399 20.12 0.70 -16.07
CA THR A 399 18.85 0.20 -16.60
C THR A 399 17.83 -0.11 -15.49
N TYR A 400 18.19 -0.96 -14.52
CA TYR A 400 17.22 -1.42 -13.51
C TYR A 400 16.74 -0.28 -12.60
N SER A 401 17.66 0.56 -12.10
CA SER A 401 17.32 1.66 -11.18
C SER A 401 16.40 2.71 -11.83
N THR A 402 16.64 3.05 -13.10
CA THR A 402 15.86 4.08 -13.81
C THR A 402 14.50 3.54 -14.24
N MET A 403 14.42 2.30 -14.76
CA MET A 403 13.15 1.66 -15.15
C MET A 403 12.18 1.56 -13.97
N PHE A 404 12.61 0.94 -12.86
CA PHE A 404 11.73 0.72 -11.70
C PHE A 404 11.40 2.03 -10.98
N GLY A 405 12.31 3.00 -11.01
CA GLY A 405 12.05 4.36 -10.51
C GLY A 405 10.86 5.01 -11.22
N ILE A 406 10.81 4.97 -12.55
CA ILE A 406 9.70 5.55 -13.33
C ILE A 406 8.39 4.79 -13.08
N GLN A 407 8.45 3.45 -13.10
CA GLN A 407 7.27 2.59 -12.94
C GLN A 407 6.57 2.80 -11.59
N THR A 408 7.31 3.15 -10.55
CA THR A 408 6.77 3.35 -9.20
C THR A 408 5.83 4.56 -9.12
N PHE A 409 6.12 5.66 -9.85
CA PHE A 409 5.41 6.94 -9.69
C PHE A 409 4.49 7.31 -10.85
N MET A 410 4.84 6.96 -12.08
CA MET A 410 4.05 7.40 -13.24
C MET A 410 2.59 6.88 -13.23
N PRO A 411 2.31 5.61 -12.86
CA PRO A 411 0.93 5.11 -12.85
C PRO A 411 -0.02 5.84 -11.89
N SER A 412 0.49 6.39 -10.77
CA SER A 412 -0.36 7.12 -9.81
C SER A 412 -0.86 8.47 -10.34
N ASP A 413 -0.25 9.01 -11.40
CA ASP A 413 -0.65 10.29 -12.00
C ASP A 413 -1.83 10.16 -12.98
N PHE A 414 -2.14 8.96 -13.45
CA PHE A 414 -3.15 8.74 -14.49
C PHE A 414 -4.55 9.24 -14.13
N PRO A 415 -5.07 9.06 -12.90
CA PRO A 415 -6.39 9.58 -12.55
C PRO A 415 -6.49 11.11 -12.74
N LEU A 416 -5.44 11.85 -12.39
CA LEU A 416 -5.38 13.31 -12.57
C LEU A 416 -5.31 13.67 -14.06
N LEU A 417 -4.46 12.98 -14.85
CA LEU A 417 -4.36 13.18 -16.29
C LEU A 417 -5.71 12.96 -17.00
N VAL A 418 -6.37 11.84 -16.72
CA VAL A 418 -7.66 11.48 -17.35
C VAL A 418 -8.73 12.52 -17.00
N ARG A 419 -8.74 13.02 -15.76
CA ARG A 419 -9.61 14.11 -15.34
C ARG A 419 -9.37 15.38 -16.16
N GLU A 420 -8.15 15.90 -16.14
CA GLU A 420 -7.81 17.17 -16.81
C GLU A 420 -7.99 17.09 -18.34
N TYR A 421 -7.75 15.92 -18.93
CA TYR A 421 -8.01 15.65 -20.36
C TYR A 421 -9.50 15.69 -20.69
N HIS A 422 -10.35 15.04 -19.90
CA HIS A 422 -11.80 15.06 -20.11
C HIS A 422 -12.43 16.43 -19.81
N ASP A 423 -11.81 17.23 -18.95
CA ASP A 423 -12.17 18.64 -18.72
C ASP A 423 -11.74 19.55 -19.89
N GLY A 424 -10.98 19.01 -20.86
CA GLY A 424 -10.58 19.73 -22.07
C GLY A 424 -9.49 20.78 -21.85
N ILE A 425 -8.72 20.67 -20.75
CA ILE A 425 -7.71 21.66 -20.37
C ILE A 425 -6.51 21.62 -21.32
N TYR A 426 -5.99 20.42 -21.61
CA TYR A 426 -4.85 20.24 -22.51
C TYR A 426 -4.90 18.90 -23.27
N PRO A 427 -4.29 18.81 -24.46
CA PRO A 427 -4.15 17.55 -25.17
C PRO A 427 -3.06 16.66 -24.53
N VAL A 428 -3.20 15.34 -24.69
CA VAL A 428 -2.29 14.32 -24.09
C VAL A 428 -0.82 14.55 -24.45
N ILE A 429 -0.54 15.08 -25.65
CA ILE A 429 0.83 15.35 -26.11
C ILE A 429 1.58 16.35 -25.22
N CYS A 430 0.90 17.39 -24.71
CA CYS A 430 1.51 18.39 -23.84
C CYS A 430 1.97 17.76 -22.51
N TYR A 431 1.17 16.85 -21.96
CA TYR A 431 1.52 16.10 -20.75
C TYR A 431 2.69 15.14 -21.00
N HIS A 432 2.64 14.39 -22.10
CA HIS A 432 3.68 13.41 -22.45
C HIS A 432 5.05 14.07 -22.60
N VAL A 433 5.14 15.15 -23.37
CA VAL A 433 6.39 15.91 -23.57
C VAL A 433 6.86 16.54 -22.26
N ALA A 434 5.95 17.14 -21.48
CA ALA A 434 6.28 17.72 -20.18
C ALA A 434 6.88 16.69 -19.20
N LYS A 435 6.30 15.48 -19.15
CA LYS A 435 6.79 14.40 -18.28
C LYS A 435 8.17 13.90 -18.71
N ILE A 436 8.40 13.70 -20.02
CA ILE A 436 9.72 13.33 -20.56
C ILE A 436 10.77 14.37 -20.13
N LEU A 437 10.50 15.65 -20.39
CA LEU A 437 11.41 16.74 -20.03
C LEU A 437 11.67 16.83 -18.52
N SER A 438 10.67 16.52 -17.69
CA SER A 438 10.81 16.56 -16.23
C SER A 438 11.68 15.43 -15.67
N TYR A 439 11.68 14.25 -16.32
CA TYR A 439 12.43 13.08 -15.87
C TYR A 439 13.88 13.06 -16.35
N LEU A 440 14.17 13.64 -17.53
CA LEU A 440 15.52 13.64 -18.10
C LEU A 440 16.57 14.19 -17.12
N PRO A 441 16.43 15.37 -16.48
CA PRO A 441 17.46 15.87 -15.57
C PRO A 441 17.70 14.98 -14.35
N ILE A 442 16.63 14.40 -13.79
CA ILE A 442 16.68 13.62 -12.54
C ILE A 442 17.47 12.34 -12.73
N PHE A 443 17.15 11.58 -13.78
CA PHE A 443 17.83 10.33 -14.08
C PHE A 443 19.15 10.55 -14.81
N THR A 444 19.42 11.72 -15.37
CA THR A 444 20.74 11.97 -15.96
C THR A 444 21.78 12.26 -14.89
N MET A 445 21.41 13.00 -13.84
CA MET A 445 22.36 13.43 -12.81
C MET A 445 22.84 12.26 -11.92
N ASP A 446 21.98 11.30 -11.57
CA ASP A 446 22.34 10.22 -10.65
C ASP A 446 23.26 9.17 -11.32
N GLY A 447 23.00 8.80 -12.58
CA GLY A 447 23.87 7.92 -13.37
C GLY A 447 25.25 8.51 -13.65
N MET A 448 25.34 9.82 -13.95
CA MET A 448 26.62 10.52 -14.14
C MET A 448 27.50 10.46 -12.90
N VAL A 449 26.93 10.63 -11.70
CA VAL A 449 27.67 10.60 -10.43
C VAL A 449 28.30 9.23 -10.22
N MET A 450 27.55 8.16 -10.46
CA MET A 450 28.07 6.79 -10.34
C MET A 450 29.28 6.57 -11.26
N VAL A 451 29.14 6.88 -12.55
CA VAL A 451 30.21 6.69 -13.55
C VAL A 451 31.42 7.55 -13.21
N PHE A 452 31.22 8.80 -12.79
CA PHE A 452 32.31 9.70 -12.41
C PHE A 452 33.15 9.13 -11.25
N VAL A 453 32.49 8.62 -10.20
CA VAL A 453 33.18 8.05 -9.03
C VAL A 453 33.93 6.76 -9.39
N SER A 454 33.28 5.83 -10.08
CA SER A 454 33.85 4.52 -10.34
C SER A 454 34.88 4.51 -11.49
N TYR A 455 34.76 5.37 -12.50
CA TYR A 455 35.63 5.33 -13.70
C TYR A 455 37.12 5.43 -13.35
N PHE A 456 37.48 6.41 -12.53
CA PHE A 456 38.87 6.62 -12.12
C PHE A 456 39.34 5.62 -11.07
N MET A 457 38.43 5.11 -10.23
CA MET A 457 38.74 4.07 -9.24
C MET A 457 39.08 2.73 -9.90
N ILE A 458 38.33 2.33 -10.94
CA ILE A 458 38.55 1.08 -11.68
C ILE A 458 39.91 1.10 -12.40
N GLY A 459 40.37 2.28 -12.83
CA GLY A 459 41.60 2.42 -13.61
C GLY A 459 41.38 2.34 -15.12
N LEU A 460 40.18 2.70 -15.61
CA LEU A 460 39.88 2.79 -17.05
C LEU A 460 40.71 3.87 -17.75
N HIS A 461 40.83 3.80 -19.07
CA HIS A 461 41.72 4.68 -19.84
C HIS A 461 41.45 6.18 -19.61
N ALA A 462 42.35 6.85 -18.87
CA ALA A 462 42.16 8.19 -18.30
C ALA A 462 42.35 9.38 -19.28
N LYS A 463 41.92 9.25 -20.55
CA LYS A 463 41.90 10.35 -21.53
C LYS A 463 40.53 11.01 -21.57
N MET A 464 40.52 12.35 -21.70
CA MET A 464 39.27 13.13 -21.74
C MET A 464 38.29 12.64 -22.83
N GLY A 465 38.79 12.30 -24.02
CA GLY A 465 37.96 11.81 -25.12
C GLY A 465 37.27 10.48 -24.82
N THR A 466 37.99 9.50 -24.25
CA THR A 466 37.42 8.20 -23.86
C THR A 466 36.42 8.36 -22.71
N PHE A 467 36.75 9.18 -21.72
CA PHE A 467 35.85 9.45 -20.60
C PHE A 467 34.53 10.08 -21.06
N LEU A 468 34.58 11.10 -21.92
CA LEU A 468 33.38 11.77 -22.45
C LEU A 468 32.53 10.82 -23.32
N ASN A 469 33.15 9.97 -24.14
CA ASN A 469 32.44 8.96 -24.92
C ASN A 469 31.76 7.90 -24.03
N THR A 470 32.43 7.45 -22.97
CA THR A 470 31.85 6.55 -21.96
C THR A 470 30.67 7.21 -21.26
N LEU A 471 30.83 8.46 -20.82
CA LEU A 471 29.77 9.22 -20.16
C LEU A 471 28.56 9.42 -21.09
N LEU A 472 28.78 9.80 -22.35
CA LEU A 472 27.72 9.95 -23.35
C LEU A 472 27.01 8.61 -23.63
N THR A 473 27.76 7.51 -23.72
CA THR A 473 27.18 6.17 -23.91
C THR A 473 26.28 5.80 -22.74
N CYS A 474 26.74 6.01 -21.51
CA CYS A 474 25.96 5.78 -20.29
C CYS A 474 24.69 6.64 -20.24
N MET A 475 24.76 7.93 -20.62
CA MET A 475 23.57 8.78 -20.73
C MET A 475 22.56 8.23 -21.74
N LEU A 476 23.02 7.78 -22.90
CA LEU A 476 22.13 7.20 -23.93
C LEU A 476 21.49 5.88 -23.48
N ILE A 477 22.20 5.05 -22.72
CA ILE A 477 21.65 3.83 -22.09
C ILE A 477 20.53 4.20 -21.11
N GLU A 478 20.76 5.21 -20.28
CA GLU A 478 19.81 5.68 -19.28
C GLU A 478 18.58 6.31 -19.91
N TRP A 479 18.74 7.11 -20.97
CA TRP A 479 17.63 7.69 -21.73
C TRP A 479 16.83 6.64 -22.51
N SER A 480 17.51 5.62 -23.05
CA SER A 480 16.84 4.47 -23.68
C SER A 480 15.98 3.73 -22.66
N THR A 481 16.52 3.49 -21.47
CA THR A 481 15.78 2.90 -20.34
C THR A 481 14.59 3.76 -19.95
N ALA A 482 14.77 5.07 -19.80
CA ALA A 482 13.70 5.99 -19.43
C ALA A 482 12.56 5.98 -20.47
N SER A 483 12.90 5.90 -21.77
CA SER A 483 11.91 5.84 -22.84
C SER A 483 11.01 4.60 -22.74
N VAL A 484 11.60 3.44 -22.46
CA VAL A 484 10.85 2.18 -22.29
C VAL A 484 10.08 2.16 -20.98
N GLY A 485 10.65 2.71 -19.90
CA GLY A 485 9.97 2.84 -18.61
C GLY A 485 8.70 3.69 -18.71
N ILE A 486 8.77 4.82 -19.41
CA ILE A 486 7.62 5.68 -19.69
C ILE A 486 6.64 4.97 -20.61
N MET A 487 7.10 4.30 -21.67
CA MET A 487 6.23 3.55 -22.58
C MET A 487 5.43 2.46 -21.86
N ILE A 488 6.09 1.59 -21.07
CA ILE A 488 5.43 0.51 -20.34
C ILE A 488 4.47 1.09 -19.31
N SER A 489 4.87 2.15 -18.59
CA SER A 489 4.02 2.81 -17.60
C SER A 489 2.78 3.43 -18.24
N SER A 490 2.89 4.08 -19.41
CA SER A 490 1.76 4.65 -20.18
C SER A 490 0.68 3.65 -20.58
N VAL A 491 1.06 2.38 -20.74
CA VAL A 491 0.14 1.29 -21.11
C VAL A 491 -0.35 0.52 -19.88
N SER A 492 0.35 0.60 -18.76
CA SER A 492 0.07 -0.17 -17.56
C SER A 492 -0.86 0.59 -16.60
N PRO A 493 -1.96 -0.01 -16.12
CA PRO A 493 -2.88 0.65 -15.18
C PRO A 493 -2.33 0.71 -13.76
N SER A 494 -1.32 -0.10 -13.42
CA SER A 494 -0.73 -0.16 -12.09
C SER A 494 0.74 -0.55 -12.14
N TYR A 495 1.46 -0.27 -11.05
CA TYR A 495 2.86 -0.64 -10.86
C TYR A 495 3.10 -2.15 -11.04
N ALA A 496 2.24 -3.00 -10.45
CA ALA A 496 2.40 -4.46 -10.51
C ALA A 496 2.33 -5.00 -11.95
N VAL A 497 1.44 -4.45 -12.77
CA VAL A 497 1.34 -4.82 -14.20
C VAL A 497 2.59 -4.36 -14.95
N ALA A 498 3.06 -3.14 -14.69
CA ALA A 498 4.26 -2.60 -15.33
C ALA A 498 5.51 -3.45 -15.05
N VAL A 499 5.71 -3.88 -13.80
CA VAL A 499 6.83 -4.74 -13.38
C VAL A 499 6.74 -6.14 -13.99
N SER A 500 5.54 -6.70 -14.06
CA SER A 500 5.31 -8.03 -14.66
C SER A 500 5.69 -8.06 -16.14
N ILE A 501 5.57 -6.93 -16.84
CA ILE A 501 5.97 -6.78 -18.25
C ILE A 501 7.47 -6.48 -18.36
N SER A 502 8.00 -5.56 -17.54
CA SER A 502 9.40 -5.13 -17.67
C SER A 502 10.39 -6.20 -17.24
N GLY A 503 10.09 -7.01 -16.21
CA GLY A 503 11.01 -8.03 -15.69
C GLY A 503 11.51 -9.02 -16.77
N PRO A 504 10.62 -9.80 -17.40
CA PRO A 504 10.99 -10.73 -18.45
C PRO A 504 11.67 -10.06 -19.65
N LEU A 505 11.18 -8.87 -20.04
CA LEU A 505 11.75 -8.09 -21.16
C LEU A 505 13.21 -7.72 -20.89
N LEU A 506 13.51 -7.22 -19.69
CA LEU A 506 14.86 -6.85 -19.27
C LEU A 506 15.79 -8.07 -19.21
N THR A 507 15.30 -9.22 -18.72
CA THR A 507 16.07 -10.46 -18.72
C THR A 507 16.46 -10.88 -20.15
N VAL A 508 15.52 -10.83 -21.09
CA VAL A 508 15.78 -11.16 -22.50
C VAL A 508 16.81 -10.20 -23.11
N PHE A 509 16.68 -8.90 -22.87
CA PHE A 509 17.63 -7.90 -23.37
C PHE A 509 19.02 -8.02 -22.75
N SER A 510 19.11 -8.37 -21.47
CA SER A 510 20.37 -8.60 -20.77
C SER A 510 21.12 -9.82 -21.32
N ILE A 511 20.43 -10.96 -21.51
CA ILE A 511 21.03 -12.20 -22.06
C ILE A 511 21.54 -11.99 -23.49
N THR A 512 20.81 -11.21 -24.29
CA THR A 512 21.17 -10.87 -25.69
C THR A 512 22.08 -9.65 -25.79
N GLY A 513 22.59 -9.13 -24.67
CA GLY A 513 23.40 -7.91 -24.60
C GLY A 513 24.87 -8.05 -25.03
N GLY A 514 25.33 -9.24 -25.42
CA GLY A 514 26.68 -9.46 -25.94
C GLY A 514 27.72 -9.98 -24.94
N LEU A 515 27.46 -9.92 -23.62
CA LEU A 515 28.32 -10.53 -22.59
C LEU A 515 28.06 -12.05 -22.45
N TYR A 516 26.81 -12.44 -22.21
CA TYR A 516 26.44 -13.85 -21.97
C TYR A 516 26.42 -14.69 -23.24
N THR A 517 26.07 -14.09 -24.36
CA THR A 517 26.00 -14.75 -25.66
C THR A 517 26.68 -13.89 -26.71
N ASN A 518 27.52 -14.53 -27.52
CA ASN A 518 28.18 -13.86 -28.62
C ASN A 518 27.16 -13.53 -29.72
N ILE A 519 27.09 -12.24 -30.09
CA ILE A 519 26.09 -11.64 -30.97
C ILE A 519 25.95 -12.36 -32.31
N LYS A 520 27.05 -12.69 -33.00
CA LYS A 520 27.00 -13.34 -34.33
C LYS A 520 26.62 -14.82 -34.24
N LYS A 521 26.80 -15.45 -33.06
CA LYS A 521 26.45 -16.87 -32.82
C LYS A 521 24.99 -17.08 -32.40
N ILE A 522 24.23 -16.00 -32.19
CA ILE A 522 22.80 -16.10 -31.89
C ILE A 522 22.06 -16.72 -33.09
N PRO A 523 21.21 -17.74 -32.88
CA PRO A 523 20.44 -18.40 -33.95
C PRO A 523 19.59 -17.41 -34.74
N GLU A 524 19.47 -17.63 -36.05
CA GLU A 524 18.88 -16.65 -36.98
C GLU A 524 17.44 -16.26 -36.65
N TRP A 525 16.63 -17.19 -36.16
CA TRP A 525 15.22 -16.96 -35.82
C TRP A 525 15.00 -16.08 -34.59
N ILE A 526 15.98 -15.96 -33.68
CA ILE A 526 15.90 -15.11 -32.48
C ILE A 526 16.85 -13.89 -32.56
N ARG A 527 17.74 -13.88 -33.56
CA ARG A 527 18.73 -12.84 -33.80
C ARG A 527 18.13 -11.43 -33.87
N TRP A 528 16.87 -11.27 -34.28
CA TRP A 528 16.24 -9.95 -34.37
C TRP A 528 16.09 -9.22 -33.01
N VAL A 529 16.02 -9.95 -31.90
CA VAL A 529 15.82 -9.40 -30.54
C VAL A 529 16.94 -8.43 -30.15
N GLN A 530 18.18 -8.75 -30.55
CA GLN A 530 19.36 -7.95 -30.22
C GLN A 530 19.29 -6.52 -30.78
N TYR A 531 18.51 -6.26 -31.85
CA TYR A 531 18.39 -4.93 -32.45
C TYR A 531 17.42 -4.03 -31.66
N PHE A 532 16.63 -4.60 -30.75
CA PHE A 532 15.81 -3.85 -29.82
C PHE A 532 16.47 -3.67 -28.45
N SER A 533 17.59 -4.37 -28.21
CA SER A 533 18.30 -4.38 -26.94
C SER A 533 19.32 -3.24 -26.86
N TRP A 534 19.06 -2.23 -26.03
CA TRP A 534 20.07 -1.21 -25.71
C TRP A 534 21.25 -1.78 -24.91
N PHE A 535 21.10 -2.96 -24.27
CA PHE A 535 22.24 -3.65 -23.66
C PHE A 535 23.30 -3.98 -24.71
N ARG A 536 22.87 -4.45 -25.89
CA ARG A 536 23.78 -4.79 -26.99
C ARG A 536 24.54 -3.56 -27.50
N PHE A 537 23.83 -2.50 -27.88
CA PHE A 537 24.45 -1.27 -28.42
C PHE A 537 25.29 -0.52 -27.39
N GLY A 538 24.84 -0.50 -26.12
CA GLY A 538 25.59 0.08 -25.01
C GLY A 538 26.88 -0.69 -24.73
N TYR A 539 26.81 -2.02 -24.68
CA TYR A 539 27.96 -2.87 -24.37
C TYR A 539 29.02 -2.85 -25.48
N GLU A 540 28.60 -2.96 -26.75
CA GLU A 540 29.51 -2.85 -27.89
C GLU A 540 30.21 -1.47 -27.92
N SER A 541 29.49 -0.39 -27.59
CA SER A 541 30.06 0.97 -27.49
C SER A 541 31.08 1.10 -26.36
N LEU A 542 30.76 0.63 -25.15
CA LEU A 542 31.65 0.72 -23.99
C LEU A 542 32.94 -0.10 -24.17
N ILE A 543 32.81 -1.34 -24.66
CA ILE A 543 33.95 -2.21 -24.93
C ILE A 543 34.85 -1.63 -26.02
N THR A 544 34.26 -1.14 -27.12
CA THR A 544 35.02 -0.55 -28.23
C THR A 544 35.78 0.71 -27.79
N ASN A 545 35.16 1.54 -26.95
CA ASN A 545 35.79 2.77 -26.46
C ASN A 545 36.98 2.49 -25.51
N GLU A 546 36.90 1.43 -24.68
CA GLU A 546 37.97 1.08 -23.74
C GLU A 546 39.13 0.30 -24.41
N PHE A 547 38.80 -0.77 -25.12
CA PHE A 547 39.81 -1.71 -25.61
C PHE A 547 40.51 -1.25 -26.90
N ARG A 548 40.01 -0.24 -27.61
CA ARG A 548 40.69 0.33 -28.79
C ARG A 548 42.08 0.90 -28.48
N HIS A 549 42.36 1.25 -27.23
CA HIS A 549 43.63 1.86 -26.82
C HIS A 549 44.65 0.86 -26.26
N HIS A 550 44.26 -0.40 -26.06
CA HIS A 550 45.11 -1.44 -25.47
C HIS A 550 45.71 -2.34 -26.55
N SER A 551 46.94 -2.03 -26.97
CA SER A 551 47.64 -2.75 -28.05
C SER A 551 48.42 -3.99 -27.59
N ASN A 552 48.82 -4.07 -26.33
CA ASN A 552 49.59 -5.19 -25.76
C ASN A 552 49.04 -5.56 -24.39
N ILE A 553 48.36 -6.72 -24.30
CA ILE A 553 47.77 -7.27 -23.07
C ILE A 553 48.58 -8.52 -22.69
N THR A 554 48.95 -8.62 -21.41
CA THR A 554 49.74 -9.76 -20.93
C THR A 554 48.92 -11.06 -20.97
N CYS A 555 49.52 -12.16 -21.44
CA CYS A 555 48.89 -13.48 -21.48
C CYS A 555 48.88 -14.22 -20.13
N ASP A 556 49.30 -13.54 -19.06
CA ASP A 556 49.41 -14.11 -17.74
C ASP A 556 48.13 -13.88 -16.94
N LEU A 557 47.80 -14.86 -16.10
CA LEU A 557 46.82 -14.74 -15.03
C LEU A 557 47.44 -13.98 -13.85
N ASP A 558 46.63 -13.48 -12.93
CA ASP A 558 47.12 -12.79 -11.72
C ASP A 558 48.02 -13.68 -10.85
N SER A 559 47.88 -15.00 -11.01
CA SER A 559 48.74 -16.03 -10.39
C SER A 559 50.13 -16.20 -11.04
N GLY A 560 50.45 -15.45 -12.10
CA GLY A 560 51.70 -15.56 -12.86
C GLY A 560 51.79 -16.79 -13.77
N LYS A 561 50.68 -17.51 -13.96
CA LYS A 561 50.58 -18.66 -14.88
C LYS A 561 50.05 -18.21 -16.25
N PRO A 562 50.52 -18.80 -17.36
CA PRO A 562 49.99 -18.49 -18.68
C PRO A 562 48.52 -18.94 -18.79
N ALA A 563 47.66 -18.05 -19.30
CA ALA A 563 46.25 -18.35 -19.51
C ALA A 563 46.06 -19.34 -20.67
N THR A 564 45.07 -20.24 -20.54
CA THR A 564 44.70 -21.21 -21.59
C THR A 564 44.15 -20.56 -22.87
N ILE A 565 43.55 -19.38 -22.75
CA ILE A 565 43.06 -18.56 -23.86
C ILE A 565 43.68 -17.18 -23.64
N CYS A 566 44.54 -16.73 -24.56
CA CYS A 566 45.16 -15.41 -24.47
C CYS A 566 44.50 -14.43 -25.44
N GLU A 567 43.96 -13.34 -24.90
CA GLU A 567 43.58 -12.16 -25.65
C GLU A 567 44.74 -11.16 -25.61
N SER A 568 45.60 -11.19 -26.64
CA SER A 568 46.89 -10.46 -26.64
C SER A 568 46.78 -8.97 -26.97
N SER A 569 45.64 -8.53 -27.52
CA SER A 569 45.36 -7.13 -27.82
C SER A 569 43.86 -6.85 -27.69
N GLY A 570 43.50 -5.58 -27.53
CA GLY A 570 42.09 -5.18 -27.50
C GLY A 570 41.33 -5.53 -28.78
N GLU A 571 41.99 -5.57 -29.94
CA GLU A 571 41.38 -6.05 -31.19
C GLU A 571 40.99 -7.52 -31.13
N VAL A 572 41.83 -8.35 -30.49
CA VAL A 572 41.52 -9.77 -30.25
C VAL A 572 40.33 -9.90 -29.31
N VAL A 573 40.27 -9.10 -28.23
CA VAL A 573 39.13 -9.04 -27.30
C VAL A 573 37.82 -8.75 -28.04
N MET A 574 37.83 -7.73 -28.91
CA MET A 574 36.64 -7.35 -29.70
C MET A 574 36.27 -8.42 -30.73
N SER A 575 37.26 -9.03 -31.39
CA SER A 575 37.03 -10.10 -32.36
C SER A 575 36.38 -11.35 -31.73
N ASN A 576 36.78 -11.69 -30.50
CA ASN A 576 36.19 -12.80 -29.73
C ASN A 576 34.72 -12.55 -29.37
N LEU A 577 34.35 -11.28 -29.16
CA LEU A 577 32.97 -10.86 -28.94
C LEU A 577 32.20 -10.60 -30.26
N ASN A 578 32.89 -10.66 -31.40
CA ASN A 578 32.37 -10.30 -32.72
C ASN A 578 31.91 -8.84 -32.85
N PHE A 579 32.60 -7.91 -32.20
CA PHE A 579 32.32 -6.47 -32.25
C PHE A 579 33.24 -5.78 -33.26
N ASP A 580 32.72 -4.76 -33.97
CA ASP A 580 33.50 -4.04 -34.98
C ASP A 580 33.83 -2.61 -34.51
N LEU A 581 35.10 -2.21 -34.67
CA LEU A 581 35.66 -0.91 -34.23
C LEU A 581 34.96 0.33 -34.84
N SER A 582 34.38 0.18 -36.03
CA SER A 582 33.66 1.26 -36.73
C SER A 582 32.29 1.57 -36.12
N ASN A 583 31.73 0.66 -35.32
CA ASN A 583 30.34 0.73 -34.90
C ASN A 583 30.08 1.65 -33.71
N LEU A 584 31.11 2.24 -33.09
CA LEU A 584 30.96 3.08 -31.89
C LEU A 584 29.92 4.19 -32.07
N TYR A 585 30.09 5.05 -33.06
CA TYR A 585 29.16 6.16 -33.32
C TYR A 585 27.84 5.70 -33.93
N PHE A 586 27.87 4.61 -34.70
CA PHE A 586 26.66 3.99 -35.25
C PHE A 586 25.74 3.51 -34.14
N ASN A 587 26.29 2.84 -33.12
CA ASN A 587 25.54 2.34 -31.97
C ASN A 587 24.96 3.48 -31.12
N MET A 588 25.72 4.56 -30.90
CA MET A 588 25.21 5.77 -30.25
C MET A 588 24.04 6.38 -31.02
N TRP A 589 24.15 6.49 -32.35
CA TRP A 589 23.10 7.03 -33.19
C TRP A 589 21.85 6.13 -33.20
N MET A 590 22.04 4.81 -33.25
CA MET A 590 20.94 3.84 -33.15
C MET A 590 20.20 3.93 -31.82
N MET A 591 20.89 4.13 -30.70
CA MET A 591 20.24 4.37 -29.40
C MET A 591 19.47 5.71 -29.40
N ALA A 592 20.03 6.78 -29.98
CA ALA A 592 19.33 8.05 -30.11
C ALA A 592 18.06 7.95 -30.97
N PHE A 593 18.12 7.22 -32.08
CA PHE A 593 16.97 6.94 -32.94
C PHE A 593 15.92 6.07 -32.20
N TYR A 594 16.36 5.03 -31.51
CA TYR A 594 15.53 4.14 -30.69
C TYR A 594 14.71 4.92 -29.65
N ILE A 595 15.35 5.86 -28.94
CA ILE A 595 14.69 6.72 -27.94
C ILE A 595 13.50 7.46 -28.54
N ILE A 596 13.66 8.05 -29.73
CA ILE A 596 12.60 8.81 -30.42
C ILE A 596 11.44 7.87 -30.77
N CYS A 597 11.74 6.71 -31.37
CA CYS A 597 10.72 5.72 -31.73
C CYS A 597 9.94 5.23 -30.51
N VAL A 598 10.61 4.86 -29.43
CA VAL A 598 9.94 4.35 -28.22
C VAL A 598 9.07 5.43 -27.57
N TYR A 599 9.53 6.69 -27.52
CA TYR A 599 8.68 7.77 -27.01
C TYR A 599 7.43 8.00 -27.86
N THR A 600 7.50 7.83 -29.18
CA THR A 600 6.31 7.90 -30.04
C THR A 600 5.35 6.75 -29.79
N ILE A 601 5.85 5.53 -29.57
CA ILE A 601 5.02 4.37 -29.20
C ILE A 601 4.38 4.60 -27.82
N GLY A 602 5.14 5.11 -26.85
CA GLY A 602 4.64 5.47 -25.52
C GLY A 602 3.54 6.53 -25.57
N TYR A 603 3.65 7.51 -26.47
CA TYR A 603 2.59 8.49 -26.72
C TYR A 603 1.31 7.83 -27.23
N VAL A 604 1.41 6.96 -28.25
CA VAL A 604 0.27 6.22 -28.78
C VAL A 604 -0.37 5.35 -27.69
N GLY A 605 0.45 4.66 -26.89
CA GLY A 605 -0.01 3.89 -25.73
C GLY A 605 -0.80 4.75 -24.74
N LEU A 606 -0.27 5.92 -24.37
CA LEU A 606 -0.93 6.85 -23.47
C LEU A 606 -2.28 7.36 -24.03
N VAL A 607 -2.33 7.65 -25.34
CA VAL A 607 -3.57 8.04 -26.03
C VAL A 607 -4.60 6.91 -25.96
N ILE A 608 -4.21 5.65 -26.21
CA ILE A 608 -5.14 4.51 -26.14
C ILE A 608 -5.66 4.31 -24.71
N THR A 609 -4.78 4.41 -23.70
CA THR A 609 -5.14 4.29 -22.28
C THR A 609 -6.10 5.39 -21.84
N THR A 610 -5.81 6.64 -22.19
CA THR A 610 -6.65 7.82 -21.85
C THR A 610 -7.99 7.82 -22.59
N HIS A 611 -8.04 7.33 -23.82
CA HIS A 611 -9.31 7.16 -24.55
C HIS A 611 -10.13 5.96 -24.06
N GLY A 612 -9.66 5.16 -23.10
CA GLY A 612 -10.46 4.16 -22.39
C GLY A 612 -10.65 2.82 -23.13
N MET A 613 -9.69 2.40 -23.96
CA MET A 613 -9.77 1.10 -24.65
C MET A 613 -9.40 -0.08 -23.73
N TRP A 614 -8.56 0.14 -22.71
CA TRP A 614 -8.06 -0.92 -21.80
C TRP A 614 -8.87 -1.13 -20.53
N TRP A 615 -9.50 -0.07 -19.98
CA TRP A 615 -10.35 -0.16 -18.79
C TRP A 615 -11.62 -1.02 -18.99
N ASN A 616 -11.89 -1.47 -20.21
CA ASN A 616 -13.05 -2.25 -20.60
C ASN A 616 -12.75 -3.74 -20.90
N CYS A 617 -11.52 -4.23 -20.66
CA CYS A 617 -11.23 -5.65 -20.81
C CYS A 617 -11.76 -6.43 -19.58
N PRO A 618 -12.72 -7.36 -19.74
CA PRO A 618 -13.32 -8.09 -18.64
C PRO A 618 -12.46 -9.30 -18.27
N LEU A 619 -11.21 -9.06 -17.86
CA LEU A 619 -10.42 -10.06 -17.15
C LEU A 619 -10.46 -9.71 -15.67
N ARG A 620 -11.30 -10.48 -14.98
CA ARG A 620 -11.55 -10.45 -13.54
C ARG A 620 -10.29 -10.92 -12.80
N ILE A 621 -9.27 -10.07 -12.69
CA ILE A 621 -8.09 -10.30 -11.85
C ILE A 621 -7.69 -9.00 -11.15
N GLY A 622 -7.82 -8.99 -9.83
CA GLY A 622 -7.05 -8.11 -8.94
C GLY A 622 -7.69 -6.79 -8.54
N GLY A 623 -8.48 -6.82 -7.46
CA GLY A 623 -8.81 -5.62 -6.69
C GLY A 623 -7.59 -5.11 -5.93
N ALA A 624 -7.14 -3.91 -6.27
CA ALA A 624 -6.33 -3.02 -5.45
C ALA A 624 -6.31 -1.68 -6.21
N PHE A 625 -6.55 -0.56 -5.53
CA PHE A 625 -6.81 0.78 -6.10
C PHE A 625 -8.27 1.11 -6.47
N THR A 626 -9.20 0.64 -5.64
CA THR A 626 -10.25 1.54 -5.14
C THR A 626 -9.82 1.97 -3.73
N PRO A 627 -9.66 3.27 -3.41
CA PRO A 627 -9.67 3.68 -2.02
C PRO A 627 -11.05 3.29 -1.49
N ILE A 628 -11.06 2.38 -0.52
CA ILE A 628 -12.25 1.96 0.20
C ILE A 628 -12.86 3.21 0.82
N SER A 629 -13.95 3.72 0.24
CA SER A 629 -14.95 4.40 1.05
C SER A 629 -15.45 3.37 2.07
N PRO A 630 -15.64 3.74 3.34
CA PRO A 630 -16.38 2.85 4.23
C PRO A 630 -17.72 2.54 3.54
N PRO A 631 -18.15 1.28 3.46
CA PRO A 631 -19.46 0.97 2.89
C PRO A 631 -20.51 1.79 3.65
N PRO A 632 -21.58 2.26 2.98
CA PRO A 632 -22.73 2.82 3.70
C PRO A 632 -23.15 1.77 4.73
N GLN A 633 -23.30 2.19 5.98
CA GLN A 633 -23.79 1.34 7.05
C GLN A 633 -25.01 0.58 6.55
N PRO A 634 -25.00 -0.76 6.47
CA PRO A 634 -26.26 -1.46 6.49
C PRO A 634 -26.86 -1.19 7.87
N TYR A 635 -28.01 -0.53 7.91
CA TYR A 635 -28.91 -0.71 9.03
C TYR A 635 -29.06 -2.22 9.22
N CYS A 636 -28.46 -2.74 10.29
CA CYS A 636 -28.52 -4.16 10.62
C CYS A 636 -29.94 -4.47 11.06
N VAL A 637 -30.81 -4.74 10.09
CA VAL A 637 -32.04 -5.49 10.31
C VAL A 637 -31.60 -6.91 10.61
N VAL A 638 -31.62 -7.23 11.90
CA VAL A 638 -31.44 -8.58 12.42
C VAL A 638 -32.59 -9.43 11.88
N THR A 639 -32.33 -10.14 10.79
CA THR A 639 -33.22 -11.19 10.29
C THR A 639 -32.56 -12.54 10.55
N LYS A 640 -33.16 -13.22 11.52
CA LYS A 640 -32.90 -14.57 12.01
C LYS A 640 -32.89 -15.59 10.85
N VAL A 641 -31.82 -16.38 10.74
CA VAL A 641 -31.93 -17.78 10.30
C VAL A 641 -31.52 -18.63 11.50
N LEU A 642 -32.41 -19.55 11.87
CA LEU A 642 -32.44 -20.33 13.09
C LEU A 642 -31.15 -21.14 13.32
N ASN A 643 -30.51 -20.92 14.48
CA ASN A 643 -29.76 -21.95 15.19
C ASN A 643 -30.78 -22.78 15.98
N ASN A 644 -31.14 -23.96 15.48
CA ASN A 644 -31.47 -25.08 16.34
C ASN A 644 -30.32 -26.08 16.20
N ASP A 645 -29.89 -26.62 17.34
CA ASP A 645 -28.94 -27.73 17.53
C ASP A 645 -27.44 -27.42 17.37
N ARG A 646 -26.88 -26.81 18.42
CA ARG A 646 -25.41 -26.78 18.69
C ARG A 646 -25.00 -27.66 19.89
N SER A 647 -25.79 -28.69 20.21
CA SER A 647 -25.46 -29.73 21.20
C SER A 647 -24.99 -31.05 20.58
N THR A 648 -24.84 -31.14 19.25
CA THR A 648 -24.51 -32.38 18.51
C THR A 648 -23.17 -32.35 17.79
N PHE A 649 -22.31 -31.36 18.04
CA PHE A 649 -20.99 -31.24 17.37
C PHE A 649 -19.77 -31.62 18.23
N GLU A 650 -19.96 -32.04 19.49
CA GLU A 650 -18.88 -32.61 20.32
C GLU A 650 -18.73 -34.14 20.21
N GLU A 651 -19.60 -34.82 19.45
CA GLU A 651 -19.62 -36.30 19.42
C GLU A 651 -19.17 -36.94 18.09
N LYS A 652 -18.73 -36.15 17.10
CA LYS A 652 -18.31 -36.68 15.76
C LYS A 652 -16.84 -36.45 15.36
N ALA A 653 -15.98 -36.03 16.29
CA ALA A 653 -14.53 -35.98 16.06
C ALA A 653 -13.75 -37.20 16.65
N LYS A 654 -14.45 -38.22 17.17
CA LYS A 654 -13.84 -39.44 17.73
C LYS A 654 -14.22 -40.70 16.94
N THR A 655 -14.00 -40.73 15.63
CA THR A 655 -13.95 -42.02 14.90
C THR A 655 -13.08 -41.90 13.63
N ALA A 656 -12.00 -42.70 13.59
CA ALA A 656 -10.97 -42.91 12.55
C ALA A 656 -9.59 -42.43 13.07
N VAL A 657 -8.58 -43.26 13.38
CA VAL A 657 -8.27 -44.67 13.08
C VAL A 657 -7.51 -45.26 14.27
N VAL A 658 -7.90 -46.47 14.68
CA VAL A 658 -7.21 -47.33 15.66
C VAL A 658 -6.31 -48.32 14.93
N ILE A 659 -5.02 -48.37 15.26
CA ILE A 659 -4.18 -49.60 15.38
C ILE A 659 -3.14 -49.27 16.48
N GLY A 660 -3.41 -49.54 17.78
CA GLY A 660 -2.98 -50.75 18.53
C GLY A 660 -1.46 -50.76 18.77
N LEU A 661 -0.83 -50.78 19.96
CA LEU A 661 -1.05 -51.28 21.34
C LEU A 661 0.14 -50.75 22.22
N PRO A 662 0.30 -51.05 23.54
CA PRO A 662 -0.62 -51.03 24.69
C PRO A 662 -0.05 -50.35 25.99
N HIS A 663 -0.96 -50.01 26.93
CA HIS A 663 -0.89 -50.05 28.44
C HIS A 663 0.42 -49.65 29.19
N ALA A 664 0.43 -48.90 30.31
CA ALA A 664 -0.45 -48.85 31.49
C ALA A 664 -0.27 -47.50 32.25
N VAL A 665 -1.32 -46.76 32.63
CA VAL A 665 -2.11 -46.77 33.90
C VAL A 665 -1.29 -46.72 35.21
N LYS A 666 -1.32 -45.56 35.90
CA LYS A 666 -1.67 -45.30 37.33
C LYS A 666 -1.09 -43.94 37.76
N GLU A 667 -1.88 -42.88 37.90
CA GLU A 667 -2.71 -42.45 39.05
C GLU A 667 -1.96 -41.98 40.31
N HIS A 668 -2.33 -40.76 40.73
CA HIS A 668 -2.19 -40.10 42.05
C HIS A 668 -0.78 -39.65 42.49
N GLY A 669 -0.55 -38.46 43.05
CA GLY A 669 -1.40 -37.38 43.55
C GLY A 669 -0.60 -36.60 44.62
N THR A 670 -0.96 -35.33 44.88
CA THR A 670 -0.57 -34.48 46.05
C THR A 670 0.91 -34.01 46.14
N LYS A 671 1.31 -32.87 46.73
CA LYS A 671 0.74 -31.69 47.41
C LYS A 671 1.86 -30.61 47.45
N ILE A 672 1.56 -29.34 47.18
CA ILE A 672 1.65 -28.13 48.05
C ILE A 672 3.02 -27.83 48.73
N ALA A 673 3.51 -26.60 48.51
CA ALA A 673 4.14 -25.64 49.46
C ALA A 673 5.54 -25.09 49.07
N ASP A 674 5.55 -23.80 48.73
CA ASP A 674 6.34 -22.68 49.29
C ASP A 674 7.89 -22.66 49.36
N ASN A 675 8.35 -21.47 48.94
CA ASN A 675 9.44 -20.64 49.47
C ASN A 675 10.90 -20.92 49.07
N ASP A 676 11.35 -20.03 48.17
CA ASP A 676 12.40 -19.03 48.41
C ASP A 676 13.87 -19.44 48.65
N LEU A 677 14.70 -18.67 47.93
CA LEU A 677 16.03 -18.18 48.29
C LEU A 677 17.27 -19.06 47.98
N VAL A 678 18.06 -18.53 47.03
CA VAL A 678 19.47 -18.14 47.20
C VAL A 678 20.57 -19.03 46.59
N LYS A 679 21.52 -18.30 45.95
CA LYS A 679 22.94 -18.59 45.66
C LYS A 679 23.29 -19.28 44.34
N GLU A 680 23.57 -18.41 43.36
CA GLU A 680 24.83 -18.48 42.61
C GLU A 680 26.01 -18.41 43.59
N ASP A 681 26.93 -19.38 43.53
CA ASP A 681 28.38 -19.13 43.53
C ASP A 681 29.20 -20.41 43.26
N ILE A 682 29.99 -20.32 42.19
CA ILE A 682 31.43 -20.63 42.09
C ILE A 682 31.92 -22.03 42.52
N ILE A 683 32.40 -22.81 41.54
CA ILE A 683 33.73 -23.40 41.61
C ILE A 683 34.52 -23.00 40.38
N ALA A 684 35.41 -22.03 40.58
CA ALA A 684 36.64 -21.88 39.83
C ALA A 684 37.73 -22.70 40.53
N SER A 685 38.47 -23.53 39.80
CA SER A 685 39.93 -23.62 39.92
C SER A 685 40.52 -24.65 38.97
N GLY A 686 41.57 -24.22 38.25
CA GLY A 686 42.59 -25.08 37.66
C GLY A 686 42.50 -25.29 36.16
N ILE A 687 43.19 -24.46 35.37
CA ILE A 687 44.35 -24.85 34.54
C ILE A 687 44.77 -23.64 33.68
N SER A 688 46.06 -23.30 33.79
CA SER A 688 46.74 -22.21 33.11
C SER A 688 47.03 -22.50 31.63
N ALA A 689 46.92 -21.44 30.82
CA ALA A 689 47.67 -21.11 29.60
C ALA A 689 48.10 -22.25 28.63
N GLY A 690 47.47 -22.25 27.43
CA GLY A 690 48.08 -22.83 26.22
C GLY A 690 47.07 -23.30 25.16
N SER A 691 46.99 -22.56 24.04
CA SER A 691 46.54 -23.00 22.69
C SER A 691 45.12 -23.58 22.48
N THR A 692 44.28 -22.77 21.83
CA THR A 692 43.40 -23.05 20.66
C THR A 692 42.58 -24.35 20.57
N LEU A 693 41.24 -24.15 20.46
CA LEU A 693 40.10 -25.02 20.04
C LEU A 693 39.13 -25.45 21.16
N PRO A 694 37.82 -25.12 21.07
CA PRO A 694 36.83 -25.58 22.04
C PRO A 694 36.53 -27.08 21.82
N THR A 695 36.63 -27.86 22.89
CA THR A 695 36.40 -29.31 22.93
C THR A 695 34.92 -29.70 22.86
N LEU A 696 34.67 -30.91 22.34
CA LEU A 696 33.38 -31.58 22.06
C LEU A 696 32.32 -31.54 23.19
N SER A 697 32.72 -31.26 24.43
CA SER A 697 31.86 -31.16 25.62
C SER A 697 30.94 -29.93 25.61
N THR A 698 31.41 -28.81 25.06
CA THR A 698 30.62 -27.57 24.97
C THR A 698 29.52 -27.71 23.91
N ILE A 699 29.84 -28.41 22.81
CA ILE A 699 28.89 -28.75 21.73
C ILE A 699 27.82 -29.72 22.24
N THR A 700 28.18 -30.70 23.07
CA THR A 700 27.20 -31.63 23.65
C THR A 700 26.27 -30.97 24.66
N ALA A 701 26.75 -30.02 25.46
CA ALA A 701 25.91 -29.22 26.37
C ALA A 701 24.92 -28.33 25.59
N THR A 702 25.35 -27.69 24.51
CA THR A 702 24.47 -26.90 23.63
C THR A 702 23.44 -27.80 22.93
N ILE A 703 23.84 -29.00 22.47
CA ILE A 703 22.93 -29.99 21.84
C ILE A 703 21.89 -30.51 22.84
N ILE A 704 22.23 -30.69 24.11
CA ILE A 704 21.29 -31.15 25.15
C ILE A 704 20.26 -30.05 25.48
N ILE A 705 20.67 -28.77 25.50
CA ILE A 705 19.76 -27.63 25.67
C ILE A 705 18.87 -27.47 24.42
N PHE A 706 19.41 -27.65 23.21
CA PHE A 706 18.65 -27.60 21.95
C PHE A 706 17.62 -28.74 21.83
N ARG A 707 18.00 -29.96 22.26
CA ARG A 707 17.15 -31.16 22.30
C ARG A 707 15.92 -31.01 23.21
N ARG A 708 15.99 -30.12 24.21
CA ARG A 708 14.90 -29.90 25.19
C ARG A 708 13.87 -28.86 24.73
N LYS A 709 14.22 -27.95 23.81
CA LYS A 709 13.32 -26.91 23.26
C LYS A 709 12.71 -27.25 21.89
N TRP A 710 13.31 -28.15 21.10
CA TRP A 710 12.88 -28.42 19.71
C TRP A 710 12.88 -29.93 19.35
N PRO A 711 11.91 -30.72 19.85
CA PRO A 711 11.83 -32.17 19.60
C PRO A 711 11.54 -32.57 18.14
N GLU A 712 10.98 -31.66 17.33
CA GLU A 712 10.64 -31.92 15.92
C GLU A 712 11.87 -32.04 14.99
N PHE A 713 13.03 -31.54 15.42
CA PHE A 713 14.25 -31.49 14.60
C PHE A 713 14.86 -32.88 14.32
N TYR A 714 14.52 -33.91 15.12
CA TYR A 714 15.12 -35.25 15.01
C TYR A 714 14.28 -36.26 14.21
N PHE A 715 12.97 -36.05 14.08
CA PHE A 715 12.08 -37.06 13.50
C PHE A 715 12.22 -37.20 11.98
N GLY A 716 12.63 -36.13 11.28
CA GLY A 716 12.91 -36.17 9.85
C GLY A 716 14.33 -36.66 9.48
N TYR A 717 15.30 -36.51 10.38
CA TYR A 717 16.72 -36.74 10.07
C TYR A 717 17.16 -38.20 10.28
N GLY A 718 16.58 -38.89 11.26
CA GLY A 718 17.04 -40.23 11.65
C GLY A 718 16.63 -41.35 10.70
N VAL A 719 15.40 -41.34 10.18
CA VAL A 719 14.82 -42.52 9.52
C VAL A 719 15.21 -42.65 8.03
N ILE A 720 15.42 -41.51 7.35
CA ILE A 720 15.72 -41.50 5.91
C ILE A 720 17.23 -41.67 5.65
N LEU A 721 18.09 -41.12 6.53
CA LEU A 721 19.55 -41.27 6.43
C LEU A 721 20.03 -42.64 6.95
N LEU A 722 19.43 -43.22 8.00
CA LEU A 722 19.81 -44.56 8.46
C LEU A 722 19.50 -45.63 7.41
N ALA A 723 18.42 -45.51 6.64
CA ALA A 723 18.12 -46.46 5.57
C ALA A 723 19.09 -46.32 4.37
N GLY A 724 19.50 -45.09 4.03
CA GLY A 724 20.44 -44.82 2.93
C GLY A 724 21.91 -45.11 3.28
N GLN A 725 22.36 -44.78 4.49
CA GLN A 725 23.74 -45.00 4.94
C GLN A 725 24.02 -46.45 5.33
N PHE A 726 23.06 -47.18 5.89
CA PHE A 726 23.25 -48.61 6.22
C PHE A 726 23.44 -49.47 4.97
N LEU A 727 22.87 -49.06 3.83
CA LEU A 727 23.07 -49.72 2.53
C LEU A 727 24.35 -49.27 1.81
N TYR A 728 24.86 -48.06 2.07
CA TYR A 728 26.07 -47.53 1.42
C TYR A 728 27.37 -47.94 2.13
N SER A 729 27.37 -48.00 3.46
CA SER A 729 28.54 -48.32 4.30
C SER A 729 29.12 -49.72 4.06
N HIS A 730 28.36 -50.67 3.52
CA HIS A 730 28.86 -52.03 3.22
C HIS A 730 29.29 -52.26 1.77
N SER A 731 29.20 -51.23 0.92
CA SER A 731 29.64 -51.32 -0.49
C SER A 731 31.01 -50.69 -0.75
N GLY A 732 31.47 -49.77 0.12
CA GLY A 732 32.70 -48.98 -0.06
C GLY A 732 34.02 -49.65 0.36
N ASP A 733 33.98 -50.78 1.08
CA ASP A 733 35.20 -51.48 1.54
C ASP A 733 35.77 -52.48 0.52
N ALA A 734 35.09 -52.68 -0.62
CA ALA A 734 35.55 -53.60 -1.66
C ALA A 734 36.55 -53.00 -2.66
N GLU A 735 36.72 -51.67 -2.70
CA GLU A 735 37.55 -50.97 -3.70
C GLU A 735 38.87 -50.40 -3.16
N LYS A 736 39.16 -50.54 -1.85
CA LYS A 736 40.40 -50.07 -1.21
C LYS A 736 41.50 -51.12 -1.02
N ILE A 737 41.33 -52.35 -1.52
CA ILE A 737 42.34 -53.43 -1.40
C ILE A 737 43.22 -53.58 -2.67
N THR A 738 42.99 -52.80 -3.73
CA THR A 738 43.66 -52.99 -5.04
C THR A 738 44.66 -51.90 -5.46
N SER A 739 45.22 -51.11 -4.53
CA SER A 739 46.25 -50.11 -4.86
C SER A 739 47.48 -50.08 -3.95
N SER A 740 47.87 -51.22 -3.38
CA SER A 740 49.17 -51.38 -2.70
C SER A 740 49.90 -52.66 -3.14
N VAL A 741 50.24 -52.76 -4.43
CA VAL A 741 51.26 -53.70 -4.92
C VAL A 741 52.06 -53.05 -6.06
N THR A 742 52.97 -52.15 -5.68
CA THR A 742 54.19 -51.84 -6.45
C THR A 742 55.37 -52.18 -5.57
N ALA A 743 55.69 -53.47 -5.46
CA ALA A 743 56.97 -54.02 -5.00
C ALA A 743 56.86 -55.55 -5.04
N GLY A 744 57.54 -56.22 -5.97
CA GLY A 744 57.61 -57.69 -5.96
C GLY A 744 57.79 -58.37 -7.31
N GLU A 745 58.73 -57.91 -8.14
CA GLU A 745 59.23 -58.70 -9.28
C GLU A 745 60.31 -59.73 -8.89
N GLU A 746 60.55 -59.97 -7.58
CA GLU A 746 61.62 -60.88 -7.11
C GLU A 746 61.16 -62.10 -6.28
N CYS A 747 59.87 -62.49 -6.30
CA CYS A 747 59.42 -63.70 -5.59
C CYS A 747 58.51 -64.57 -6.45
N ARG A 748 59.04 -65.05 -7.58
CA ARG A 748 58.35 -66.01 -8.47
C ARG A 748 58.84 -67.46 -8.36
N GLU A 749 59.67 -67.80 -7.37
CA GLU A 749 60.22 -69.18 -7.22
C GLU A 749 60.13 -69.80 -5.83
N SER A 750 59.49 -69.16 -4.84
CA SER A 750 59.52 -69.65 -3.44
C SER A 750 58.15 -70.03 -2.83
N LEU A 751 57.07 -70.05 -3.62
CA LEU A 751 55.72 -70.39 -3.13
C LEU A 751 55.08 -71.64 -3.75
N ASP A 752 55.84 -72.41 -4.54
CA ASP A 752 55.38 -73.70 -5.12
C ASP A 752 55.62 -74.93 -4.22
N VAL A 753 56.13 -74.76 -2.99
CA VAL A 753 56.54 -75.89 -2.13
C VAL A 753 55.68 -76.07 -0.87
N LEU A 754 54.72 -75.19 -0.57
CA LEU A 754 53.86 -75.33 0.62
C LEU A 754 52.35 -75.38 0.32
N GLU A 755 52.00 -75.84 -0.89
CA GLU A 755 50.65 -76.31 -1.19
C GLU A 755 50.62 -77.85 -1.26
N SER A 756 50.82 -78.51 -0.11
CA SER A 756 50.61 -79.95 0.02
C SER A 756 49.62 -80.27 1.14
N ARG A 757 48.41 -80.64 0.70
CA ARG A 757 47.40 -81.45 1.40
C ARG A 757 46.57 -80.79 2.52
N ARG A 758 45.48 -80.12 2.12
CA ARG A 758 44.08 -80.42 2.54
C ARG A 758 43.15 -79.28 2.14
N ILE A 759 41.87 -79.63 1.90
CA ILE A 759 40.70 -78.74 1.69
C ILE A 759 40.41 -78.39 0.21
N ARG A 760 40.01 -79.41 -0.55
CA ARG A 760 39.27 -79.24 -1.81
C ARG A 760 38.03 -80.13 -1.75
N ARG A 761 36.89 -79.63 -1.26
CA ARG A 761 35.58 -80.29 -1.52
C ARG A 761 34.28 -79.48 -1.33
N THR A 762 34.26 -78.19 -0.97
CA THR A 762 32.98 -77.47 -0.70
C THR A 762 32.84 -76.06 -1.29
N ARG A 763 33.57 -75.69 -2.36
CA ARG A 763 33.50 -74.32 -2.95
C ARG A 763 32.62 -74.09 -4.21
N PRO A 764 32.19 -75.07 -5.04
CA PRO A 764 31.46 -74.73 -6.27
C PRO A 764 29.98 -74.39 -6.06
N LEU A 765 29.33 -74.86 -4.99
CA LEU A 765 27.89 -74.64 -4.74
C LEU A 765 27.60 -73.21 -4.22
N TYR A 766 28.48 -72.66 -3.39
CA TYR A 766 28.38 -71.29 -2.87
C TYR A 766 28.53 -70.24 -3.99
N TYR A 767 29.45 -70.47 -4.93
CA TYR A 767 29.67 -69.57 -6.07
C TYR A 767 28.55 -69.60 -7.11
N PHE A 768 27.84 -70.73 -7.28
CA PHE A 768 26.74 -70.85 -8.25
C PHE A 768 25.44 -70.19 -7.77
N ILE A 769 25.20 -70.15 -6.46
CA ILE A 769 23.97 -69.58 -5.87
C ILE A 769 24.15 -68.09 -5.56
N TRP A 770 25.28 -67.69 -4.95
CA TRP A 770 25.46 -66.32 -4.48
C TRP A 770 25.88 -65.33 -5.58
N LYS A 771 26.52 -65.78 -6.66
CA LYS A 771 26.92 -64.90 -7.76
C LYS A 771 25.74 -64.30 -8.54
N PRO A 772 24.69 -65.06 -8.93
CA PRO A 772 23.50 -64.46 -9.54
C PRO A 772 22.70 -63.60 -8.57
N VAL A 773 22.66 -63.96 -7.27
CA VAL A 773 22.02 -63.14 -6.22
C VAL A 773 22.76 -61.82 -6.03
N TYR A 774 24.09 -61.83 -5.96
CA TYR A 774 24.93 -60.63 -5.86
C TYR A 774 24.86 -59.79 -7.13
N TYR A 775 24.82 -60.40 -8.31
CA TYR A 775 24.64 -59.70 -9.59
C TYR A 775 23.24 -59.06 -9.69
N PHE A 776 22.20 -59.76 -9.22
CA PHE A 776 20.84 -59.23 -9.16
C PHE A 776 20.74 -58.08 -8.15
N LEU A 777 21.27 -58.24 -6.93
CA LEU A 777 21.37 -57.18 -5.93
C LEU A 777 22.15 -55.97 -6.46
N TYR A 778 23.29 -56.18 -7.11
CA TYR A 778 24.07 -55.12 -7.73
C TYR A 778 23.29 -54.39 -8.82
N LYS A 779 22.60 -55.10 -9.72
CA LYS A 779 21.73 -54.48 -10.74
C LYS A 779 20.53 -53.77 -10.14
N PHE A 780 19.93 -54.32 -9.09
CA PHE A 780 18.77 -53.77 -8.39
C PHE A 780 19.13 -52.50 -7.62
N LEU A 781 20.22 -52.52 -6.84
CA LEU A 781 20.80 -51.34 -6.19
C LEU A 781 21.16 -50.28 -7.23
N ARG A 782 21.83 -50.66 -8.34
CA ARG A 782 22.17 -49.73 -9.43
C ARG A 782 20.94 -49.14 -10.13
N PHE A 783 19.85 -49.89 -10.22
CA PHE A 783 18.56 -49.41 -10.72
C PHE A 783 17.91 -48.41 -9.76
N ILE A 784 17.95 -48.70 -8.45
CA ILE A 784 17.47 -47.78 -7.40
C ILE A 784 18.28 -46.49 -7.41
N PHE A 785 19.61 -46.57 -7.46
CA PHE A 785 20.48 -45.39 -7.51
C PHE A 785 20.20 -44.52 -8.74
N ARG A 786 20.12 -45.09 -9.95
CA ARG A 786 19.77 -44.34 -11.16
C ARG A 786 18.36 -43.73 -11.11
N SER A 787 17.42 -44.40 -10.44
CA SER A 787 16.06 -43.87 -10.27
C SER A 787 16.06 -42.71 -9.27
N PHE A 788 16.83 -42.81 -8.19
CA PHE A 788 17.01 -41.75 -7.21
C PHE A 788 17.73 -40.53 -7.81
N GLU A 789 18.77 -40.72 -8.61
CA GLU A 789 19.47 -39.65 -9.33
C GLU A 789 18.51 -38.83 -10.21
N ARG A 790 17.59 -39.51 -10.92
CA ARG A 790 16.56 -38.85 -11.74
C ARG A 790 15.52 -38.12 -10.89
N ILE A 791 15.14 -38.67 -9.73
CA ILE A 791 14.19 -38.04 -8.81
C ILE A 791 14.83 -36.80 -8.17
N ALA A 792 16.10 -36.87 -7.76
CA ALA A 792 16.85 -35.73 -7.23
C ALA A 792 16.96 -34.60 -8.26
N ASP A 793 17.37 -34.90 -9.49
CA ASP A 793 17.43 -33.92 -10.60
C ASP A 793 16.04 -33.30 -10.91
N TYR A 794 14.98 -34.11 -10.86
CA TYR A 794 13.61 -33.61 -11.02
C TYR A 794 13.20 -32.67 -9.88
N CYS A 795 13.49 -33.05 -8.63
CA CYS A 795 13.20 -32.23 -7.45
C CYS A 795 13.97 -30.91 -7.48
N ASP A 796 15.27 -30.91 -7.80
CA ASP A 796 16.12 -29.72 -7.85
C ASP A 796 15.62 -28.72 -8.91
N LYS A 797 15.25 -29.20 -10.10
CA LYS A 797 14.60 -28.38 -11.15
C LYS A 797 13.24 -27.83 -10.70
N GLY A 798 12.53 -28.54 -9.84
CA GLY A 798 11.21 -28.17 -9.33
C GLY A 798 11.23 -27.16 -8.18
N VAL A 799 12.35 -26.99 -7.47
CA VAL A 799 12.46 -26.11 -6.27
C VAL A 799 12.05 -24.67 -6.60
N GLY A 800 12.43 -24.16 -7.78
CA GLY A 800 12.14 -22.78 -8.21
C GLY A 800 10.65 -22.49 -8.47
N ASN A 801 9.79 -23.51 -8.56
CA ASN A 801 8.37 -23.34 -8.83
C ASN A 801 7.56 -22.98 -7.58
N ILE A 802 8.13 -23.13 -6.38
CA ILE A 802 7.46 -22.80 -5.12
C ILE A 802 7.96 -21.40 -4.68
N PRO A 803 7.15 -20.34 -4.81
CA PRO A 803 7.55 -18.99 -4.43
C PRO A 803 7.47 -18.79 -2.91
N LEU A 804 8.30 -19.53 -2.16
CA LEU A 804 8.21 -19.61 -0.71
C LEU A 804 8.44 -18.25 -0.03
N THR A 805 9.39 -17.47 -0.52
CA THR A 805 9.70 -16.13 0.00
C THR A 805 8.51 -15.17 -0.12
N PHE A 806 7.76 -15.24 -1.22
CA PHE A 806 6.56 -14.45 -1.43
C PHE A 806 5.43 -14.88 -0.49
N ILE A 807 5.16 -16.18 -0.40
CA ILE A 807 4.09 -16.74 0.43
C ILE A 807 4.34 -16.43 1.92
N LEU A 808 5.56 -16.72 2.40
CA LEU A 808 5.95 -16.47 3.78
C LEU A 808 6.00 -14.97 4.10
N GLY A 809 6.60 -14.16 3.21
CA GLY A 809 6.69 -12.71 3.40
C GLY A 809 5.31 -12.04 3.46
N PHE A 810 4.39 -12.44 2.59
CA PHE A 810 3.01 -11.96 2.60
C PHE A 810 2.28 -12.33 3.90
N PHE A 811 2.40 -13.59 4.34
CA PHE A 811 1.78 -14.08 5.57
C PHE A 811 2.30 -13.35 6.82
N VAL A 812 3.62 -13.25 6.97
CA VAL A 812 4.26 -12.54 8.08
C VAL A 812 3.82 -11.07 8.11
N ASN A 813 3.82 -10.39 6.96
CA ASN A 813 3.47 -8.97 6.89
C ASN A 813 2.02 -8.71 7.36
N ILE A 814 1.07 -9.58 6.97
CA ILE A 814 -0.32 -9.48 7.43
C ILE A 814 -0.41 -9.60 8.95
N ILE A 815 0.29 -10.57 9.53
CA ILE A 815 0.22 -10.84 10.97
C ILE A 815 0.87 -9.71 11.76
N VAL A 816 2.07 -9.28 11.36
CA VAL A 816 2.76 -8.16 12.03
C VAL A 816 1.94 -6.88 11.96
N GLN A 817 1.28 -6.60 10.83
CA GLN A 817 0.41 -5.45 10.69
C GLN A 817 -0.79 -5.54 11.63
N ARG A 818 -1.49 -6.69 11.66
CA ARG A 818 -2.63 -6.93 12.56
C ARG A 818 -2.24 -6.84 14.04
N TRP A 819 -1.10 -7.42 14.41
CA TRP A 819 -0.53 -7.33 15.75
C TRP A 819 -0.23 -5.88 16.13
N THR A 820 0.39 -5.12 15.22
CA THR A 820 0.71 -3.69 15.43
C THR A 820 -0.54 -2.85 15.62
N ASP A 821 -1.58 -3.13 14.85
CA ASP A 821 -2.86 -2.43 14.95
C ASP A 821 -3.56 -2.80 16.27
N ALA A 822 -3.55 -4.06 16.69
CA ALA A 822 -4.05 -4.49 17.99
C ALA A 822 -3.32 -3.75 19.13
N PHE A 823 -1.98 -3.77 19.12
CA PHE A 823 -1.15 -3.06 20.09
C PHE A 823 -1.50 -1.56 20.16
N LYS A 824 -1.66 -0.89 19.02
CA LYS A 824 -1.96 0.55 19.00
C LYS A 824 -3.32 0.89 19.62
N ASN A 825 -4.26 -0.05 19.61
CA ASN A 825 -5.66 0.17 19.94
C ASN A 825 -6.13 -0.55 21.21
N MET A 826 -5.21 -1.02 22.05
CA MET A 826 -5.52 -1.69 23.34
C MET A 826 -6.26 -0.82 24.38
N GLY A 827 -6.62 0.43 24.05
CA GLY A 827 -7.32 1.30 24.99
C GLY A 827 -6.40 1.76 26.13
N TYR A 828 -5.17 2.17 25.80
CA TYR A 828 -4.32 2.85 26.76
C TYR A 828 -4.92 4.21 27.10
N LEU A 829 -5.49 4.36 28.30
CA LEU A 829 -5.93 5.66 28.82
C LEU A 829 -4.75 6.65 28.92
N GLU A 830 -3.53 6.11 28.98
CA GLU A 830 -2.26 6.83 28.97
C GLU A 830 -1.71 7.16 27.58
N LYS A 831 -2.04 6.47 26.48
CA LYS A 831 -1.51 6.87 25.15
C LYS A 831 -2.18 8.15 24.62
N LEU A 832 -3.26 8.53 25.29
CA LEU A 832 -3.82 9.88 25.35
C LEU A 832 -2.88 10.91 26.04
N LEU A 833 -1.70 10.53 26.56
CA LEU A 833 -0.75 11.40 27.28
C LEU A 833 0.20 12.21 26.38
N SER A 834 -0.01 12.23 25.07
CA SER A 834 0.51 13.37 24.31
C SER A 834 -0.40 14.58 24.42
N PHE A 835 -1.64 14.51 24.96
CA PHE A 835 -2.42 15.73 25.22
C PHE A 835 -3.58 15.72 26.26
N GLN A 836 -4.23 14.61 26.69
CA GLN A 836 -5.58 14.72 27.32
C GLN A 836 -6.06 13.66 28.35
N ALA A 837 -5.21 13.02 29.15
CA ALA A 837 -5.70 12.46 30.44
C ALA A 837 -6.12 13.58 31.43
N ILE A 838 -5.78 14.82 31.11
CA ILE A 838 -5.98 16.03 31.93
C ILE A 838 -7.36 16.67 31.74
N HIS A 839 -8.16 16.35 30.72
CA HIS A 839 -9.40 17.12 30.47
C HIS A 839 -10.64 16.68 31.26
N LEU A 840 -10.79 15.42 31.66
CA LEU A 840 -11.93 15.04 32.51
C LEU A 840 -11.85 15.69 33.90
N SER A 841 -10.62 15.72 34.45
CA SER A 841 -10.29 16.43 35.68
C SER A 841 -10.42 17.95 35.47
N SER A 842 -9.75 18.53 34.47
CA SER A 842 -9.69 19.99 34.31
C SER A 842 -10.93 20.66 33.70
N MET A 843 -11.90 19.91 33.15
CA MET A 843 -13.04 20.50 32.40
C MET A 843 -14.41 20.25 33.02
N ILE A 844 -14.54 19.26 33.91
CA ILE A 844 -15.69 19.17 34.82
C ILE A 844 -15.28 19.90 36.10
N LEU A 845 -15.63 21.18 36.18
CA LEU A 845 -15.25 22.05 37.28
C LEU A 845 -16.12 21.82 38.51
N GLY A 846 -15.51 21.91 39.69
CA GLY A 846 -16.20 21.87 40.97
C GLY A 846 -15.62 20.82 41.93
N ASP A 847 -15.47 21.23 43.19
CA ASP A 847 -15.07 20.41 44.32
C ASP A 847 -16.27 19.75 45.03
N ASP A 848 -17.48 19.96 44.51
CA ASP A 848 -18.67 19.32 45.05
C ASP A 848 -18.66 17.81 44.82
N ASP A 849 -19.22 17.08 45.78
CA ASP A 849 -19.31 15.62 45.73
C ASP A 849 -19.99 15.13 44.44
N ASP A 850 -20.93 15.89 43.88
CA ASP A 850 -21.60 15.58 42.61
C ASP A 850 -20.65 15.65 41.41
N ALA A 851 -19.81 16.69 41.30
CA ALA A 851 -18.83 16.81 40.22
C ALA A 851 -17.74 15.73 40.34
N ARG A 852 -17.25 15.47 41.56
CA ARG A 852 -16.33 14.38 41.87
C ARG A 852 -16.92 13.02 41.49
N LEU A 853 -18.18 12.78 41.83
CA LEU A 853 -18.91 11.56 41.47
C LEU A 853 -19.02 11.39 39.95
N MET A 854 -19.33 12.46 39.21
CA MET A 854 -19.39 12.43 37.74
C MET A 854 -18.05 12.07 37.12
N ARG A 855 -16.95 12.71 37.54
CA ARG A 855 -15.59 12.44 37.02
C ARG A 855 -15.18 10.98 37.26
N ARG A 856 -15.32 10.48 38.49
CA ARG A 856 -15.01 9.09 38.87
C ARG A 856 -15.87 8.08 38.12
N THR A 857 -17.16 8.37 37.94
CA THR A 857 -18.09 7.46 37.25
C THR A 857 -17.81 7.37 35.76
N ILE A 858 -17.47 8.48 35.09
CA ILE A 858 -17.09 8.47 33.67
C ILE A 858 -15.82 7.62 33.47
N ALA A 859 -14.77 7.84 34.27
CA ALA A 859 -13.54 7.06 34.19
C ALA A 859 -13.79 5.55 34.40
N ARG A 860 -14.63 5.21 35.40
CA ARG A 860 -15.03 3.83 35.68
C ARG A 860 -15.82 3.20 34.54
N TYR A 861 -16.72 3.93 33.88
CA TYR A 861 -17.46 3.40 32.72
C TYR A 861 -16.58 3.12 31.51
N LEU A 862 -15.54 3.92 31.27
CA LEU A 862 -14.55 3.63 30.23
C LEU A 862 -13.78 2.35 30.54
N CYS A 863 -13.30 2.20 31.78
CA CYS A 863 -12.63 0.98 32.22
C CYS A 863 -13.57 -0.23 32.17
N LEU A 864 -14.83 -0.07 32.57
CA LEU A 864 -15.84 -1.13 32.51
C LEU A 864 -16.07 -1.61 31.08
N ALA A 865 -16.19 -0.69 30.11
CA ALA A 865 -16.31 -1.07 28.70
C ALA A 865 -15.08 -1.83 28.20
N GLN A 866 -13.88 -1.41 28.59
CA GLN A 866 -12.63 -2.11 28.27
C GLN A 866 -12.59 -3.52 28.87
N VAL A 867 -12.99 -3.69 30.14
CA VAL A 867 -12.99 -5.00 30.78
C VAL A 867 -14.00 -5.94 30.13
N ILE A 868 -15.21 -5.47 29.77
CA ILE A 868 -16.21 -6.31 29.09
C ILE A 868 -15.67 -6.77 27.73
N VAL A 869 -15.03 -5.88 26.95
CA VAL A 869 -14.40 -6.23 25.67
C VAL A 869 -13.25 -7.22 25.87
N PHE A 870 -12.32 -6.95 26.80
CA PHE A 870 -11.18 -7.83 27.06
C PHE A 870 -11.58 -9.18 27.64
N ARG A 871 -12.69 -9.28 28.36
CA ARG A 871 -13.25 -10.55 28.82
C ARG A 871 -13.64 -11.45 27.64
N ASP A 872 -14.02 -10.86 26.51
CA ASP A 872 -14.40 -11.62 25.33
C ASP A 872 -13.23 -11.93 24.39
N LEU A 873 -12.19 -11.10 24.39
CA LEU A 873 -10.96 -11.29 23.63
C LEU A 873 -9.91 -12.17 24.32
N SER A 874 -9.69 -11.99 25.63
CA SER A 874 -8.60 -12.61 26.38
C SER A 874 -9.11 -13.64 27.39
N VAL A 875 -8.60 -14.87 27.28
CA VAL A 875 -8.95 -15.96 28.19
C VAL A 875 -8.48 -15.66 29.62
N ARG A 876 -7.32 -15.01 29.79
CA ARG A 876 -6.80 -14.59 31.10
C ARG A 876 -7.75 -13.62 31.81
N VAL A 877 -8.33 -12.68 31.08
CA VAL A 877 -9.31 -11.72 31.63
C VAL A 877 -10.64 -12.42 31.91
N ARG A 878 -11.08 -13.35 31.04
CA ARG A 878 -12.28 -14.17 31.27
C ARG A 878 -12.17 -15.04 32.51
N LYS A 879 -11.00 -15.61 32.78
CA LYS A 879 -10.71 -16.38 34.01
C LYS A 879 -10.81 -15.49 35.25
N ARG A 880 -10.31 -14.24 35.17
CA ARG A 880 -10.39 -13.26 36.26
C ARG A 880 -11.82 -12.75 36.51
N PHE A 881 -12.57 -12.50 35.44
CA PHE A 881 -13.93 -11.96 35.50
C PHE A 881 -14.93 -12.83 34.72
N PRO A 882 -15.31 -14.02 35.23
CA PRO A 882 -16.11 -14.98 34.48
C PRO A 882 -17.56 -14.54 34.25
N THR A 883 -18.13 -13.74 35.16
CA THR A 883 -19.54 -13.32 35.10
C THR A 883 -19.70 -11.83 35.32
N MET A 884 -20.83 -11.24 34.92
CA MET A 884 -21.10 -9.83 35.20
C MET A 884 -21.12 -9.54 36.72
N GLU A 885 -21.47 -10.52 37.55
CA GLU A 885 -21.38 -10.42 39.02
C GLU A 885 -19.96 -10.29 39.54
N SER A 886 -19.00 -10.94 38.88
CA SER A 886 -17.59 -10.79 39.24
C SER A 886 -17.10 -9.35 39.00
N LEU A 887 -17.61 -8.67 37.97
CA LEU A 887 -17.32 -7.25 37.72
C LEU A 887 -17.96 -6.34 38.77
N VAL A 888 -19.13 -6.72 39.29
CA VAL A 888 -19.77 -6.00 40.40
C VAL A 888 -18.96 -6.16 41.69
N LYS A 889 -18.58 -7.39 42.04
CA LYS A 889 -17.72 -7.66 43.21
C LYS A 889 -16.36 -6.98 43.12
N ALA A 890 -15.81 -6.85 41.91
CA ALA A 890 -14.56 -6.16 41.66
C ALA A 890 -14.68 -4.62 41.65
N GLY A 891 -15.90 -4.07 41.74
CA GLY A 891 -16.13 -2.62 41.81
C GLY A 891 -16.11 -1.88 40.47
N PHE A 892 -16.05 -2.59 39.33
CA PHE A 892 -16.17 -1.96 38.01
C PHE A 892 -17.62 -1.56 37.69
N MET A 893 -18.60 -2.26 38.25
CA MET A 893 -20.04 -2.04 38.05
C MET A 893 -20.76 -2.07 39.40
N MET A 894 -21.83 -1.29 39.57
CA MET A 894 -22.68 -1.32 40.77
C MET A 894 -23.92 -2.21 40.54
N ASP A 895 -24.54 -2.71 41.60
CA ASP A 895 -25.73 -3.58 41.50
C ASP A 895 -26.88 -2.95 40.70
N HIS A 896 -27.16 -1.66 40.92
CA HIS A 896 -28.20 -0.94 40.20
C HIS A 896 -27.84 -0.71 38.72
N GLU A 897 -26.57 -0.59 38.39
CA GLU A 897 -26.08 -0.47 37.00
C GLU A 897 -26.21 -1.80 36.27
N LYS A 898 -25.90 -2.92 36.94
CA LYS A 898 -26.12 -4.27 36.41
C LYS A 898 -27.60 -4.48 36.09
N ALA A 899 -28.49 -4.21 37.04
CA ALA A 899 -29.94 -4.33 36.83
C ALA A 899 -30.43 -3.46 35.66
N LYS A 900 -29.90 -2.24 35.52
CA LYS A 900 -30.20 -1.35 34.39
C LYS A 900 -29.67 -1.91 33.07
N MET A 901 -28.45 -2.43 33.03
CA MET A 901 -27.88 -3.06 31.84
C MET A 901 -28.70 -4.29 31.40
N GLU A 902 -29.15 -5.09 32.36
CA GLU A 902 -29.97 -6.28 32.12
C GLU A 902 -31.38 -5.94 31.63
N SER A 903 -31.94 -4.80 32.07
CA SER A 903 -33.26 -4.33 31.63
C SER A 903 -33.36 -4.08 30.12
N TYR A 904 -32.25 -3.79 29.45
CA TYR A 904 -32.21 -3.64 28.00
C TYR A 904 -32.36 -4.99 27.31
N LYS A 905 -33.48 -5.21 26.63
CA LYS A 905 -33.73 -6.41 25.82
C LYS A 905 -32.94 -6.31 24.51
N LEU A 906 -31.76 -6.92 24.50
CA LEU A 906 -30.88 -6.99 23.32
C LEU A 906 -30.36 -8.42 23.20
N ASP A 907 -30.49 -9.01 22.01
CA ASP A 907 -29.98 -10.36 21.71
C ASP A 907 -28.45 -10.37 21.41
N TYR A 908 -27.80 -9.21 21.56
CA TYR A 908 -26.39 -8.98 21.24
C TYR A 908 -25.60 -8.49 22.45
N ASP A 909 -24.27 -8.48 22.32
CA ASP A 909 -23.38 -7.99 23.36
C ASP A 909 -23.59 -6.51 23.68
N LYS A 910 -23.50 -6.18 24.96
CA LYS A 910 -23.79 -4.85 25.50
C LYS A 910 -22.53 -4.00 25.73
N TYR A 911 -21.45 -4.25 24.97
CA TYR A 911 -20.12 -3.61 25.12
C TYR A 911 -20.18 -2.09 25.28
N TRP A 912 -21.06 -1.43 24.52
CA TRP A 912 -21.09 0.02 24.39
C TRP A 912 -22.09 0.71 25.33
N VAL A 913 -22.82 -0.05 26.15
CA VAL A 913 -23.78 0.50 27.11
C VAL A 913 -23.09 1.44 28.13
N PRO A 914 -21.95 1.08 28.76
CA PRO A 914 -21.23 1.99 29.65
C PRO A 914 -20.72 3.25 28.95
N ILE A 915 -20.26 3.14 27.69
CA ILE A 915 -19.81 4.29 26.89
C ILE A 915 -20.97 5.26 26.64
N ASN A 916 -22.16 4.73 26.32
CA ASN A 916 -23.35 5.55 26.14
C ASN A 916 -23.77 6.25 27.45
N TRP A 917 -23.64 5.57 28.60
CA TRP A 917 -23.88 6.22 29.89
C TRP A 917 -22.84 7.31 30.20
N ALA A 918 -21.58 7.12 29.82
CA ALA A 918 -20.54 8.15 29.94
C ALA A 918 -20.89 9.39 29.12
N PHE A 919 -21.33 9.25 27.86
CA PHE A 919 -21.84 10.37 27.06
C PHE A 919 -23.01 11.09 27.73
N GLY A 920 -23.95 10.33 28.30
CA GLY A 920 -25.08 10.89 29.05
C GLY A 920 -24.65 11.70 30.28
N LEU A 921 -23.61 11.26 30.99
CA LEU A 921 -23.05 12.00 32.13
C LEU A 921 -22.34 13.29 31.70
N VAL A 922 -21.61 13.29 30.59
CA VAL A 922 -20.99 14.51 30.03
C VAL A 922 -22.06 15.54 29.65
N LEU A 923 -23.15 15.09 29.02
CA LEU A 923 -24.28 15.97 28.69
C LEU A 923 -24.93 16.52 29.97
N LYS A 924 -25.12 15.69 31.00
CA LYS A 924 -25.66 16.11 32.29
C LYS A 924 -24.76 17.15 32.98
N ALA A 925 -23.44 16.93 32.98
CA ALA A 925 -22.45 17.87 33.51
C ALA A 925 -22.49 19.21 32.77
N ARG A 926 -22.68 19.19 31.45
CA ARG A 926 -22.82 20.40 30.64
C ARG A 926 -24.12 21.16 30.95
N THR A 927 -25.26 20.47 31.00
CA THR A 927 -26.56 21.08 31.35
C THR A 927 -26.58 21.60 32.79
N GLY A 928 -25.82 20.96 33.69
CA GLY A 928 -25.66 21.38 35.08
C GLY A 928 -24.65 22.50 35.28
N GLY A 929 -24.10 23.09 34.21
CA GLY A 929 -23.15 24.21 34.28
C GLY A 929 -21.76 23.86 34.79
N LYS A 930 -21.44 22.57 35.00
CA LYS A 930 -20.12 22.10 35.46
C LYS A 930 -19.05 22.14 34.37
N ILE A 931 -19.48 22.15 33.11
CA ILE A 931 -18.63 22.36 31.94
C ILE A 931 -18.93 23.76 31.38
N LEU A 932 -17.92 24.63 31.37
CA LEU A 932 -18.06 26.05 31.02
C LEU A 932 -18.53 26.29 29.59
N ALA A 933 -18.02 25.52 28.64
CA ALA A 933 -18.24 25.73 27.22
C ALA A 933 -18.59 24.44 26.49
N ASP A 934 -19.43 24.54 25.46
CA ASP A 934 -19.80 23.40 24.61
C ASP A 934 -18.58 22.77 23.94
N THR A 935 -17.57 23.58 23.59
CA THR A 935 -16.30 23.11 23.03
C THR A 935 -15.62 22.08 23.92
N TYR A 936 -15.67 22.25 25.25
CA TYR A 936 -15.07 21.31 26.19
C TYR A 936 -15.88 20.02 26.31
N ALA A 937 -17.21 20.10 26.29
CA ALA A 937 -18.07 18.92 26.27
C ALA A 937 -17.87 18.09 25.00
N VAL A 938 -17.80 18.75 23.83
CA VAL A 938 -17.52 18.09 22.54
C VAL A 938 -16.16 17.40 22.56
N LYS A 939 -15.14 18.07 23.09
CA LYS A 939 -13.79 17.51 23.19
C LYS A 939 -13.74 16.25 24.04
N ILE A 940 -14.41 16.24 25.21
CA ILE A 940 -14.51 15.04 26.05
C ILE A 940 -15.23 13.92 25.29
N CYS A 941 -16.32 14.23 24.58
CA CYS A 941 -17.06 13.26 23.78
C CYS A 941 -16.19 12.66 22.65
N ASP A 942 -15.36 13.47 22.00
CA ASP A 942 -14.48 13.02 20.92
C ASP A 942 -13.44 12.01 21.41
N GLU A 943 -12.88 12.23 22.60
CA GLU A 943 -11.92 11.29 23.20
C GLU A 943 -12.59 9.98 23.62
N ILE A 944 -13.79 10.04 24.22
CA ILE A 944 -14.58 8.83 24.55
C ILE A 944 -14.86 8.02 23.27
N ARG A 945 -15.19 8.71 22.17
CA ARG A 945 -15.45 8.09 20.87
C ARG A 945 -14.19 7.46 20.27
N ASN A 946 -13.03 8.12 20.38
CA ASN A 946 -11.74 7.57 19.94
C ASN A 946 -11.37 6.30 20.71
N PHE A 947 -11.51 6.34 22.03
CA PHE A 947 -11.30 5.17 22.90
C PHE A 947 -12.20 4.00 22.48
N ARG A 948 -13.50 4.28 22.29
CA ARG A 948 -14.48 3.28 21.83
C ARG A 948 -14.14 2.72 20.44
N ASN A 949 -13.69 3.55 19.50
CA ASN A 949 -13.30 3.09 18.17
C ASN A 949 -12.06 2.20 18.20
N GLY A 950 -11.09 2.49 19.07
CA GLY A 950 -9.94 1.63 19.32
C GLY A 950 -10.37 0.24 19.80
N LEU A 951 -11.24 0.19 20.82
CA LEU A 951 -11.78 -1.09 21.32
C LEU A 951 -12.64 -1.82 20.28
N GLN A 952 -13.46 -1.12 19.49
CA GLN A 952 -14.26 -1.75 18.43
C GLN A 952 -13.38 -2.42 17.39
N MET A 953 -12.25 -1.80 17.05
CA MET A 953 -11.30 -2.35 16.09
C MET A 953 -10.78 -3.72 16.57
N LEU A 954 -10.48 -3.86 17.88
CA LEU A 954 -10.11 -5.16 18.46
C LEU A 954 -11.22 -6.20 18.32
N CYS A 955 -12.47 -5.83 18.63
CA CYS A 955 -13.62 -6.73 18.44
C CYS A 955 -13.80 -7.18 16.98
N ASN A 956 -13.57 -6.27 16.02
CA ASN A 956 -13.68 -6.60 14.61
C ASN A 956 -12.59 -7.59 14.15
N TYR A 957 -11.38 -7.47 14.69
CA TYR A 957 -10.33 -8.44 14.41
C TYR A 957 -10.68 -9.81 14.98
N ASP A 958 -11.20 -9.88 16.20
CA ASP A 958 -11.66 -11.15 16.77
C ASP A 958 -12.81 -11.78 15.96
N TRP A 959 -13.79 -10.96 15.55
CA TRP A 959 -14.92 -11.45 14.76
C TRP A 959 -14.52 -11.98 13.38
N VAL A 960 -13.48 -11.40 12.76
CA VAL A 960 -12.95 -11.83 11.46
C VAL A 960 -11.55 -12.41 11.65
N GLU A 961 -11.52 -13.69 12.06
CA GLU A 961 -10.29 -14.46 12.15
C GLU A 961 -9.59 -14.60 10.78
N ILE A 962 -8.27 -14.75 10.80
CA ILE A 962 -7.53 -15.14 9.60
C ILE A 962 -7.96 -16.58 9.25
N PRO A 963 -8.48 -16.84 8.04
CA PRO A 963 -8.90 -18.19 7.68
C PRO A 963 -7.77 -19.18 7.86
N LEU A 964 -8.03 -20.30 8.56
CA LEU A 964 -7.05 -21.33 8.91
C LEU A 964 -6.27 -21.87 7.70
N VAL A 965 -6.84 -21.75 6.49
CA VAL A 965 -6.20 -22.13 5.23
C VAL A 965 -4.88 -21.38 5.00
N TYR A 966 -4.78 -20.10 5.37
CA TYR A 966 -3.56 -19.31 5.16
C TYR A 966 -2.35 -19.85 5.95
N PRO A 967 -2.41 -19.96 7.29
CA PRO A 967 -1.32 -20.56 8.06
C PRO A 967 -1.05 -22.00 7.62
N GLN A 968 -2.09 -22.81 7.40
CA GLN A 968 -1.92 -24.21 6.95
C GLN A 968 -1.15 -24.33 5.63
N VAL A 969 -1.47 -23.49 4.65
CA VAL A 969 -0.77 -23.48 3.35
C VAL A 969 0.68 -23.04 3.52
N VAL A 970 0.96 -22.05 4.36
CA VAL A 970 2.33 -21.57 4.62
C VAL A 970 3.14 -22.66 5.33
N PHE A 971 2.60 -23.26 6.40
CA PHE A 971 3.22 -24.37 7.12
C PHE A 971 3.52 -25.54 6.17
N LEU A 972 2.54 -25.97 5.38
CA LEU A 972 2.72 -27.03 4.41
C LEU A 972 3.78 -26.67 3.36
N SER A 973 3.78 -25.43 2.88
CA SER A 973 4.73 -24.96 1.86
C SER A 973 6.16 -24.95 2.36
N VAL A 974 6.43 -24.45 3.58
CA VAL A 974 7.78 -24.41 4.17
C VAL A 974 8.32 -25.82 4.38
N HIS A 975 7.51 -26.73 4.93
CA HIS A 975 7.92 -28.12 5.16
C HIS A 975 8.08 -28.91 3.86
N THR A 976 7.17 -28.74 2.90
CA THR A 976 7.27 -29.40 1.59
C THR A 976 8.48 -28.91 0.81
N TYR A 977 8.74 -27.60 0.81
CA TYR A 977 9.94 -27.03 0.19
C TYR A 977 11.22 -27.64 0.77
N PHE A 978 11.28 -27.81 2.09
CA PHE A 978 12.44 -28.42 2.75
C PHE A 978 12.61 -29.90 2.37
N ILE A 979 11.53 -30.68 2.35
CA ILE A 979 11.56 -32.09 1.92
C ILE A 979 12.06 -32.20 0.47
N VAL A 980 11.58 -31.34 -0.42
CA VAL A 980 12.02 -31.32 -1.83
C VAL A 980 13.48 -30.89 -1.96
N CYS A 981 13.94 -29.91 -1.17
CA CYS A 981 15.36 -29.50 -1.16
C CYS A 981 16.27 -30.60 -0.61
N LEU A 982 15.81 -31.34 0.42
CA LEU A 982 16.55 -32.48 0.97
C LEU A 982 16.74 -33.59 -0.05
N ILE A 983 15.80 -33.81 -0.96
CA ILE A 983 15.93 -34.83 -2.02
C ILE A 983 16.72 -34.28 -3.21
N GLY A 984 16.46 -33.03 -3.61
CA GLY A 984 17.03 -32.41 -4.81
C GLY A 984 18.52 -32.07 -4.70
N ARG A 985 18.98 -31.62 -3.52
CA ARG A 985 20.35 -31.15 -3.30
C ARG A 985 21.30 -32.22 -2.75
N GLN A 986 20.99 -33.50 -2.95
CA GLN A 986 21.89 -34.58 -2.51
C GLN A 986 23.14 -34.66 -3.38
N PHE A 987 24.27 -35.07 -2.78
CA PHE A 987 25.51 -35.29 -3.53
C PHE A 987 25.40 -36.54 -4.40
N ILE A 988 25.55 -36.38 -5.73
CA ILE A 988 25.44 -37.47 -6.70
C ILE A 988 26.81 -37.81 -7.28
N ILE A 989 27.21 -39.09 -7.17
CA ILE A 989 28.55 -39.58 -7.53
C ILE A 989 28.62 -40.11 -8.98
N GLY A 990 27.47 -40.37 -9.62
CA GLY A 990 27.35 -40.98 -10.96
C GLY A 990 28.20 -40.29 -12.06
N VAL A 991 28.72 -41.08 -13.01
CA VAL A 991 29.63 -40.65 -14.10
C VAL A 991 29.05 -39.53 -14.97
N ASP A 992 27.72 -39.51 -15.11
CA ASP A 992 26.98 -38.60 -15.97
C ASP A 992 26.17 -37.55 -15.17
N ALA A 993 26.42 -37.40 -13.87
CA ALA A 993 25.61 -36.54 -13.01
C ALA A 993 25.98 -35.05 -13.13
N PRO A 994 25.00 -34.13 -13.27
CA PRO A 994 25.24 -32.71 -13.51
C PRO A 994 25.86 -31.95 -12.32
N ASN A 995 25.64 -32.40 -11.08
CA ASN A 995 26.03 -31.70 -9.85
C ASN A 995 27.20 -32.36 -9.09
N ARG A 996 28.26 -32.78 -9.80
CA ARG A 996 29.42 -33.47 -9.21
C ARG A 996 30.28 -32.63 -8.26
N SER A 997 30.19 -31.30 -8.32
CA SER A 997 31.14 -30.38 -7.68
C SER A 997 30.53 -29.38 -6.70
N GLN A 998 29.24 -29.52 -6.35
CA GLN A 998 28.63 -28.67 -5.32
C GLN A 998 29.05 -29.18 -3.94
N VAL A 999 29.47 -28.26 -3.06
CA VAL A 999 29.84 -28.56 -1.68
C VAL A 999 28.57 -28.81 -0.88
N ASP A 1000 27.97 -29.99 -1.04
CA ASP A 1000 27.04 -30.55 -0.06
C ASP A 1000 27.70 -31.78 0.57
N ILE A 1001 28.21 -31.55 1.77
CA ILE A 1001 28.77 -32.57 2.67
C ILE A 1001 27.63 -33.55 3.04
N VAL A 1002 27.93 -34.66 3.73
CA VAL A 1002 26.93 -35.55 4.36
C VAL A 1002 25.83 -34.78 5.15
N PHE A 1003 26.11 -33.54 5.56
CA PHE A 1003 25.17 -32.61 6.15
C PHE A 1003 25.06 -31.33 5.28
N PRO A 1004 23.87 -31.00 4.70
CA PRO A 1004 23.71 -29.86 3.80
C PRO A 1004 23.55 -28.54 4.57
N ILE A 1005 24.70 -27.94 4.97
CA ILE A 1005 24.77 -26.76 5.85
C ILE A 1005 23.91 -25.60 5.31
N MET A 1006 23.97 -25.30 4.02
CA MET A 1006 23.28 -24.14 3.43
C MET A 1006 21.76 -24.34 3.38
N THR A 1007 21.29 -25.55 3.07
CA THR A 1007 19.86 -25.87 3.06
C THR A 1007 19.29 -25.88 4.48
N MET A 1008 20.06 -26.31 5.47
CA MET A 1008 19.67 -26.23 6.89
C MET A 1008 19.57 -24.79 7.38
N LEU A 1009 20.51 -23.94 6.99
CA LEU A 1009 20.50 -22.53 7.34
C LEU A 1009 19.30 -21.81 6.70
N GLN A 1010 18.98 -22.09 5.43
CA GLN A 1010 17.76 -21.59 4.77
C GLN A 1010 16.48 -22.04 5.49
N TYR A 1011 16.39 -23.31 5.88
CA TYR A 1011 15.26 -23.84 6.64
C TYR A 1011 15.12 -23.16 8.00
N LEU A 1012 16.22 -22.97 8.72
CA LEU A 1012 16.22 -22.28 10.01
C LEU A 1012 15.66 -20.87 9.88
N PHE A 1013 16.06 -20.11 8.86
CA PHE A 1013 15.51 -18.77 8.63
C PHE A 1013 14.03 -18.78 8.26
N PHE A 1014 13.59 -19.69 7.39
CA PHE A 1014 12.18 -19.76 6.99
C PHE A 1014 11.28 -20.25 8.14
N VAL A 1015 11.69 -21.25 8.89
CA VAL A 1015 10.98 -21.70 10.10
C VAL A 1015 11.01 -20.64 11.17
N GLY A 1016 12.15 -19.96 11.36
CA GLY A 1016 12.27 -18.86 12.32
C GLY A 1016 11.24 -17.75 12.03
N TRP A 1017 11.17 -17.28 10.79
CA TRP A 1017 10.18 -16.28 10.38
C TRP A 1017 8.73 -16.77 10.48
N MET A 1018 8.48 -18.03 10.13
CA MET A 1018 7.17 -18.65 10.26
C MET A 1018 6.74 -18.77 11.74
N LYS A 1019 7.67 -19.12 12.64
CA LYS A 1019 7.44 -19.22 14.09
C LYS A 1019 7.21 -17.85 14.73
N VAL A 1020 7.90 -16.80 14.28
CA VAL A 1020 7.60 -15.43 14.68
C VAL A 1020 6.16 -15.06 14.30
N ALA A 1021 5.73 -15.36 13.07
CA ALA A 1021 4.36 -15.12 12.66
C ALA A 1021 3.33 -15.97 13.44
N GLU A 1022 3.67 -17.22 13.77
CA GLU A 1022 2.83 -18.08 14.61
C GLU A 1022 2.62 -17.50 16.01
N GLY A 1023 3.69 -17.05 16.67
CA GLY A 1023 3.60 -16.42 18.00
C GLY A 1023 2.81 -15.12 18.00
N LEU A 1024 2.86 -14.34 16.90
CA LEU A 1024 2.11 -13.08 16.78
C LEU A 1024 0.66 -13.27 16.30
N LEU A 1025 0.24 -14.50 15.96
CA LEU A 1025 -1.06 -14.77 15.36
C LEU A 1025 -2.22 -14.49 16.34
N ASN A 1026 -2.03 -14.86 17.61
CA ASN A 1026 -3.03 -14.68 18.67
C ASN A 1026 -2.45 -13.95 19.89
N PRO A 1027 -2.32 -12.60 19.84
CA PRO A 1027 -1.67 -11.84 20.89
C PRO A 1027 -2.48 -11.70 22.20
N PHE A 1028 -3.67 -12.30 22.29
CA PHE A 1028 -4.55 -12.27 23.47
C PHE A 1028 -4.64 -13.63 24.16
N GLY A 1029 -3.72 -14.55 23.83
CA GLY A 1029 -3.66 -15.90 24.34
C GLY A 1029 -3.18 -16.01 25.79
N GLU A 1030 -2.56 -17.15 26.09
CA GLU A 1030 -2.01 -17.47 27.41
C GLU A 1030 -0.48 -17.61 27.40
N ASP A 1031 0.20 -17.21 26.33
CA ASP A 1031 1.65 -17.31 26.21
C ASP A 1031 2.36 -16.13 26.89
N ASP A 1032 3.63 -16.30 27.27
CA ASP A 1032 4.40 -15.27 28.00
C ASP A 1032 4.63 -13.99 27.17
N ASP A 1033 4.62 -14.12 25.83
CA ASP A 1033 4.83 -13.02 24.88
C ASP A 1033 3.53 -12.27 24.51
N ASP A 1034 2.37 -12.74 25.00
CA ASP A 1034 1.05 -12.15 24.74
C ASP A 1034 0.83 -10.85 25.54
N PHE A 1035 -0.19 -10.08 25.15
CA PHE A 1035 -0.51 -8.84 25.84
C PHE A 1035 -1.05 -9.11 27.26
N GLU A 1036 -0.41 -8.50 28.25
CA GLU A 1036 -0.87 -8.51 29.64
C GLU A 1036 -2.08 -7.59 29.86
N CYS A 1037 -3.25 -8.03 29.41
CA CYS A 1037 -4.50 -7.29 29.51
C CYS A 1037 -4.94 -7.03 30.96
N ASN A 1038 -4.68 -7.97 31.89
CA ASN A 1038 -5.00 -7.80 33.31
C ASN A 1038 -4.22 -6.64 33.94
N PHE A 1039 -2.92 -6.57 33.67
CA PHE A 1039 -2.08 -5.46 34.12
C PHE A 1039 -2.57 -4.13 33.54
N LEU A 1040 -2.93 -4.11 32.25
CA LEU A 1040 -3.43 -2.89 31.61
C LEU A 1040 -4.75 -2.41 32.23
N ILE A 1041 -5.68 -3.32 32.55
CA ILE A 1041 -6.93 -2.99 33.24
C ILE A 1041 -6.65 -2.35 34.61
N ASP A 1042 -5.78 -2.97 35.41
CA ASP A 1042 -5.48 -2.50 36.77
C ASP A 1042 -4.78 -1.13 36.74
N LYS A 1043 -3.79 -1.00 35.86
CA LYS A 1043 -3.07 0.25 35.63
C LYS A 1043 -4.01 1.36 35.18
N ASN A 1044 -4.86 1.10 34.18
CA ASN A 1044 -5.80 2.09 33.66
C ASN A 1044 -6.80 2.54 34.74
N LEU A 1045 -7.32 1.62 35.56
CA LEU A 1045 -8.22 1.96 36.65
C LEU A 1045 -7.50 2.80 37.72
N ALA A 1046 -6.33 2.37 38.18
CA ALA A 1046 -5.58 3.06 39.23
C ALA A 1046 -5.16 4.47 38.78
N THR A 1047 -4.54 4.59 37.60
CA THR A 1047 -4.10 5.89 37.06
C THR A 1047 -5.28 6.82 36.82
N SER A 1048 -6.38 6.32 36.23
CA SER A 1048 -7.55 7.18 35.95
C SER A 1048 -8.24 7.66 37.21
N LEU A 1049 -8.35 6.83 38.25
CA LEU A 1049 -8.95 7.23 39.53
C LEU A 1049 -8.07 8.21 40.31
N CYS A 1050 -6.75 8.03 40.32
CA CYS A 1050 -5.82 8.98 40.96
C CYS A 1050 -5.89 10.36 40.28
N ILE A 1051 -5.91 10.41 38.94
CA ILE A 1051 -5.96 11.69 38.20
C ILE A 1051 -7.27 12.46 38.39
N VAL A 1052 -8.41 11.77 38.39
CA VAL A 1052 -9.73 12.44 38.51
C VAL A 1052 -10.11 12.77 39.95
N ASP A 1053 -9.35 12.25 40.92
CA ASP A 1053 -9.65 12.35 42.34
C ASP A 1053 -8.54 13.02 43.15
N GLU A 1054 -7.39 12.36 43.29
CA GLU A 1054 -6.28 12.83 44.15
C GLU A 1054 -5.50 13.97 43.51
N ALA A 1055 -5.25 13.92 42.19
CA ALA A 1055 -4.48 14.94 41.47
C ALA A 1055 -5.34 16.07 40.87
N HIS A 1056 -6.64 16.13 41.20
CA HIS A 1056 -7.53 17.18 40.70
C HIS A 1056 -7.29 18.49 41.45
N ASP A 1057 -6.89 19.53 40.72
CA ASP A 1057 -6.58 20.88 41.24
C ASP A 1057 -5.51 20.93 42.37
N ASP A 1058 -4.83 19.81 42.64
CA ASP A 1058 -3.67 19.73 43.54
C ASP A 1058 -2.38 20.07 42.77
N LEU A 1059 -2.17 21.37 42.57
CA LEU A 1059 -0.98 21.89 41.92
C LEU A 1059 0.17 22.03 42.92
N PRO A 1060 1.39 21.56 42.60
CA PRO A 1060 2.55 21.88 43.41
C PRO A 1060 2.77 23.41 43.43
N PRO A 1061 3.31 23.98 44.53
CA PRO A 1061 3.57 25.40 44.62
C PRO A 1061 4.49 25.87 43.49
N LEU A 1062 4.13 26.98 42.86
CA LEU A 1062 4.90 27.56 41.75
C LEU A 1062 6.15 28.27 42.28
N GLU A 1063 7.25 27.53 42.35
CA GLU A 1063 8.57 28.05 42.68
C GLU A 1063 9.41 28.24 41.40
N LYS A 1064 10.44 29.09 41.48
CA LYS A 1064 11.40 29.22 40.40
C LYS A 1064 12.13 27.90 40.24
N ASP A 1065 12.07 27.33 39.03
CA ASP A 1065 12.81 26.11 38.74
C ASP A 1065 14.33 26.35 38.79
N LEU A 1066 15.09 25.25 38.80
CA LEU A 1066 16.55 25.27 38.92
C LEU A 1066 17.25 25.98 37.74
N PHE A 1067 16.55 26.15 36.61
CA PHE A 1067 17.06 26.72 35.37
C PHE A 1067 16.64 28.18 35.18
N TRP A 1068 15.76 28.69 36.04
CA TRP A 1068 15.14 30.02 35.94
C TRP A 1068 16.17 31.16 35.82
N SER A 1069 17.36 30.98 36.39
CA SER A 1069 18.44 31.98 36.39
C SER A 1069 19.71 31.56 35.62
N ILE A 1070 19.67 30.45 34.87
CA ILE A 1070 20.83 29.90 34.16
C ILE A 1070 20.69 30.16 32.66
N SER A 1071 21.73 30.71 32.01
CA SER A 1071 21.72 31.02 30.57
C SER A 1071 21.99 29.81 29.68
N ASP A 1072 22.76 28.83 30.16
CA ASP A 1072 23.10 27.59 29.45
C ASP A 1072 22.83 26.37 30.35
N VAL A 1073 21.91 25.50 29.92
CA VAL A 1073 21.53 24.29 30.66
C VAL A 1073 22.49 23.15 30.28
N GLU A 1074 23.33 22.72 31.22
CA GLU A 1074 24.16 21.53 31.02
C GLU A 1074 23.32 20.23 31.06
N PRO A 1075 23.75 19.17 30.35
CA PRO A 1075 23.09 17.86 30.41
C PRO A 1075 23.00 17.32 31.85
N LEU A 1076 21.78 17.08 32.32
CA LEU A 1076 21.48 16.60 33.68
C LEU A 1076 21.74 15.10 33.79
N TYR A 1077 23.01 14.70 33.86
CA TYR A 1077 23.40 13.34 34.18
C TYR A 1077 23.55 13.15 35.69
N SER A 1078 23.15 12.00 36.22
CA SER A 1078 23.49 11.64 37.60
C SER A 1078 25.02 11.54 37.76
N LYS A 1079 25.57 11.71 38.97
CA LYS A 1079 27.04 11.63 39.18
C LYS A 1079 27.63 10.30 38.67
N ASP A 1080 26.87 9.22 38.78
CA ASP A 1080 27.25 7.91 38.27
C ASP A 1080 27.23 7.87 36.75
N THR A 1081 26.21 8.46 36.11
CA THR A 1081 26.06 8.49 34.64
C THR A 1081 27.02 9.47 33.96
N ALA A 1082 27.37 10.57 34.64
CA ALA A 1082 28.33 11.57 34.16
C ALA A 1082 29.77 11.02 34.08
N SER A 1083 30.08 9.97 34.87
CA SER A 1083 31.36 9.25 34.83
C SER A 1083 31.47 8.24 33.69
N ILE A 1084 30.34 7.89 33.07
CA ILE A 1084 30.28 6.96 31.94
C ILE A 1084 30.54 7.78 30.66
N PRO A 1085 31.57 7.46 29.87
CA PRO A 1085 31.82 8.15 28.60
C PRO A 1085 30.57 8.04 27.71
N ILE A 1086 30.12 9.18 27.20
CA ILE A 1086 28.88 9.31 26.43
C ILE A 1086 28.99 8.46 25.17
N ASN A 1087 28.41 7.26 25.22
CA ASN A 1087 28.04 6.53 24.01
C ASN A 1087 26.62 7.00 23.62
N PRO A 1088 26.38 7.38 22.36
CA PRO A 1088 25.06 7.82 21.90
C PRO A 1088 24.01 6.74 22.21
N LEU A 1089 22.75 7.16 22.41
CA LEU A 1089 21.60 6.32 22.73
C LEU A 1089 21.62 5.01 21.92
N MET A 1090 22.14 3.96 22.54
CA MET A 1090 22.12 2.60 22.02
C MET A 1090 20.70 2.09 22.24
N GLY A 1091 19.87 2.14 21.20
CA GLY A 1091 18.55 1.54 21.21
C GLY A 1091 18.62 0.06 21.60
N SER A 1092 17.51 -0.53 22.03
CA SER A 1092 17.43 -1.95 22.44
C SER A 1092 17.99 -2.91 21.38
N ALA A 1093 17.91 -2.57 20.10
CA ALA A 1093 18.53 -3.31 18.99
C ALA A 1093 20.08 -3.34 19.04
N ALA A 1094 20.72 -2.33 19.62
CA ALA A 1094 22.18 -2.26 19.73
C ALA A 1094 22.74 -3.13 20.88
N ARG A 1095 21.92 -3.49 21.88
CA ARG A 1095 22.29 -4.50 22.88
C ARG A 1095 22.13 -5.93 22.36
N ALA A 1096 21.21 -6.15 21.42
CA ALA A 1096 21.00 -7.46 20.80
C ALA A 1096 22.09 -7.83 19.77
N ALA A 1097 22.90 -6.85 19.34
CA ALA A 1097 24.01 -7.03 18.40
C ALA A 1097 25.38 -7.20 19.08
N GLY A 1098 25.42 -7.33 20.42
CA GLY A 1098 26.63 -7.55 21.22
C GLY A 1098 26.92 -9.01 21.49
#